data_AF-A0A6J4EBY1-F1
#
_entry.id   AF-A0A6J4EBY1-F1
#
_cell.length_a   1.000
_cell.length_b   1.000
_cell.length_c   1.000
_cell.angle_alpha   90.00
_cell.angle_beta   90.00
_cell.angle_gamma   90.00
#
_symmetry.space_group_name_H-M   'P 1'
#
loop_
_entity.id
_entity.type
_entity.pdbx_description
1 polymer ?
#
loop_
_entity_poly.entity_id
_entity_poly.type
_entity_poly.pdbx_seq_one_letter_code
_entity_poly.pdbx_strand_id
1 'polypeptide(L)'
;MSIHVALHHVTHYRYDREVALGPQIVRLRPAPHSRTRVLGYSLKVEPGKHFINWQQDPQGNYLARLVFPEKTRELKVEVDLVVEMAVFNPFDFFLEPYAEQAPFAYTADEQRELAPYLSRQPATPLFARYLAAIDLTPRASVDFLVELNQRVSRDIRYLIRMEPGVQTPEQSLELGSGSCRDSAWLLVQLLRHIGLAARFVSGYLIQLTADQKALDGPSGTEVDFTDLHAWCEVYLPGAGWIGLDPTSGLFAGEGHVPLACSPEPSSAAPISGAVDECECEFSHDMRIERIWEAPRVTRPYSDEQWAAILELGRRIDRDLLARDVRLTMGGEPTFVAIDYPDDPEWNTAALGPNKRRLAAELFHRLRGHYAPNGLVHFGQGKWYPGEQLPRWSLNCFWRRDGEPIWNDPALFADETRGYDASAELAGRFLAQLAGRLGLAADGIFPAYEDWFYYLWRERRLPVNVTPEDARLADPLERERLRKVFEQGLGEIVGQVLPLGRNAAGDGWQTGSWFLRDEHCRLLPGDSAMGYRLPLDSQPWVSEADYPYIHAADPGQAFPPLRRAAQIRTQLRQGAQARGQAEAAPGLHQSAAGVVRTALCAEPRDGRLYLFMPPLAELDPWLELVAAIEATARELECPVLLEGYEPPGDPRLNVFRVTPDPGVIEVNIHPSSSWEELVERTEFLYEAARQTRLASEKFMVDGRHVGTGGGNHFVLGGATPADSPFLRRPDLLRSLISYWHNHPSLSYLFSGLFIGPTSQAPRVDEARNDALYELEVAFAQMPEPGADCPPWLVDRLLRNLLVDVSGNTHRAEFCIDKLYSPDSSSGRLGLLELRAFEMPPHARMSLAQQLLLRGLVARFWEQPYAPPKLARWGTELHDRFLLPHFVQQDFDDVLHELNEAGYPVRGEWFAPHFEFRFPKYGDFMVKGIELELRQALEPWHVLGEEGAAGGTVRYVDSSLERVQLKLGGLAPDRYVLTCNGEPVPLQSTGRVGEFVGAVRYRAWQPASCLQPTIGVHAPLVFDLVDTWMQRSLGGCQYHVAHPGGRSYDSFPVNAYEAESRRLARFFRLGHSPGKLQVAQPQRSDELPMTLDLRRH
;
A
#
# COMPACT_ATOMS: atom_id res chain seq x y z
N MET A 1 -1.33 12.59 11.64
CA MET A 1 -1.94 13.81 11.13
C MET A 1 -3.05 14.19 12.08
N SER A 2 -2.96 15.34 12.74
CA SER A 2 -3.95 15.72 13.72
C SER A 2 -5.21 16.33 13.09
N ILE A 3 -6.35 16.04 13.70
CA ILE A 3 -7.62 16.73 13.45
C ILE A 3 -7.85 17.69 14.62
N HIS A 4 -8.19 18.94 14.35
CA HIS A 4 -8.62 19.85 15.41
C HIS A 4 -10.13 19.80 15.54
N VAL A 5 -10.58 19.47 16.74
CA VAL A 5 -12.00 19.36 17.07
C VAL A 5 -12.37 20.48 18.03
N ALA A 6 -13.40 21.24 17.69
CA ALA A 6 -14.09 22.13 18.60
C ALA A 6 -15.25 21.37 19.26
N LEU A 7 -15.21 21.26 20.58
CA LEU A 7 -16.28 20.74 21.42
C LEU A 7 -17.00 21.90 22.07
N HIS A 8 -18.33 21.86 22.00
CA HIS A 8 -19.22 22.78 22.69
C HIS A 8 -20.08 21.97 23.66
N HIS A 9 -20.08 22.35 24.93
CA HIS A 9 -20.86 21.70 25.98
C HIS A 9 -21.64 22.74 26.79
N VAL A 10 -22.95 22.56 26.89
CA VAL A 10 -23.85 23.32 27.75
C VAL A 10 -24.50 22.39 28.76
N THR A 11 -24.40 22.75 30.04
CA THR A 11 -25.25 22.22 31.10
C THR A 11 -26.15 23.33 31.62
N HIS A 12 -27.46 23.13 31.63
CA HIS A 12 -28.44 24.13 32.07
C HIS A 12 -29.40 23.54 33.11
N TYR A 13 -29.39 24.15 34.29
CA TYR A 13 -30.34 23.92 35.36
C TYR A 13 -31.33 25.08 35.38
N ARG A 14 -32.64 24.79 35.27
CA ARG A 14 -33.71 25.79 35.36
C ARG A 14 -34.57 25.47 36.56
N TYR A 15 -34.68 26.42 37.47
CA TYR A 15 -35.39 26.28 38.73
C TYR A 15 -36.81 26.85 38.59
N ASP A 16 -37.78 26.18 39.20
CA ASP A 16 -39.18 26.62 39.23
C ASP A 16 -39.36 27.99 39.92
N ARG A 17 -38.39 28.39 40.77
CA ARG A 17 -38.39 29.63 41.56
C ARG A 17 -36.99 30.26 41.66
N GLU A 18 -36.91 31.45 42.24
CA GLU A 18 -35.62 32.05 42.60
C GLU A 18 -35.00 31.33 43.79
N VAL A 19 -33.83 30.73 43.58
CA VAL A 19 -33.09 29.95 44.57
C VAL A 19 -31.76 30.62 44.91
N ALA A 20 -31.32 30.47 46.16
CA ALA A 20 -29.93 30.74 46.50
C ALA A 20 -29.06 29.56 46.05
N LEU A 21 -28.02 29.87 45.26
CA LEU A 21 -26.97 28.92 44.95
C LEU A 21 -25.88 29.04 46.00
N GLY A 22 -25.66 27.97 46.76
CA GLY A 22 -24.44 27.81 47.55
C GLY A 22 -23.21 27.72 46.65
N PRO A 23 -21.99 27.60 47.22
CA PRO A 23 -20.78 27.45 46.43
C PRO A 23 -20.91 26.27 45.44
N GLN A 24 -20.75 26.57 44.15
CA GLN A 24 -20.72 25.56 43.09
C GLN A 24 -19.27 25.26 42.71
N ILE A 25 -19.01 24.02 42.31
CA ILE A 25 -17.71 23.57 41.83
C ILE A 25 -17.91 22.98 40.45
N VAL A 26 -17.20 23.53 39.45
CA VAL A 26 -17.21 23.06 38.07
C VAL A 26 -15.85 22.44 37.75
N ARG A 27 -15.85 21.20 37.27
CA ARG A 27 -14.67 20.38 36.93
C ARG A 27 -14.62 20.06 35.44
N LEU A 28 -15.02 21.01 34.59
CA LEU A 28 -15.13 20.83 33.13
C LEU A 28 -13.89 21.31 32.35
N ARG A 29 -12.77 21.56 33.03
CA ARG A 29 -11.49 21.92 32.41
C ARG A 29 -10.61 20.66 32.34
N PRO A 30 -10.02 20.32 31.18
CA PRO A 30 -9.14 19.17 31.05
C PRO A 30 -7.98 19.17 32.06
N ALA A 31 -7.70 17.99 32.59
CA ALA A 31 -6.66 17.76 33.57
C ALA A 31 -5.26 18.07 32.98
N PRO A 32 -4.31 18.54 33.79
CA PRO A 32 -2.98 18.94 33.31
C PRO A 32 -2.16 17.77 32.70
N HIS A 33 -2.53 16.53 33.01
CA HIS A 33 -1.89 15.31 32.51
C HIS A 33 -2.63 14.71 31.31
N SER A 34 -3.60 15.41 30.73
CA SER A 34 -4.25 14.99 29.48
C SER A 34 -3.20 14.82 28.38
N ARG A 35 -3.18 13.64 27.75
CA ARG A 35 -2.30 13.36 26.60
C ARG A 35 -2.78 14.10 25.35
N THR A 36 -4.09 14.27 25.21
CA THR A 36 -4.72 15.07 24.16
C THR A 36 -4.47 16.55 24.43
N ARG A 37 -3.84 17.22 23.47
CA ARG A 37 -3.42 18.62 23.63
C ARG A 37 -4.61 19.56 23.49
N VAL A 38 -4.77 20.41 24.50
CA VAL A 38 -5.79 21.47 24.51
C VAL A 38 -5.23 22.72 23.86
N LEU A 39 -5.83 23.12 22.73
CA LEU A 39 -5.46 24.31 21.97
C LEU A 39 -6.21 25.56 22.45
N GLY A 40 -7.43 25.39 22.96
CA GLY A 40 -8.25 26.47 23.48
C GLY A 40 -9.27 25.98 24.51
N TYR A 41 -9.58 26.80 25.50
CA TYR A 41 -10.58 26.51 26.53
C TYR A 41 -11.30 27.80 26.94
N SER A 42 -12.62 27.74 27.03
CA SER A 42 -13.48 28.81 27.53
C SER A 42 -14.49 28.25 28.52
N LEU A 43 -14.80 29.04 29.55
CA LEU A 43 -15.85 28.77 30.52
C LEU A 43 -16.73 30.01 30.65
N LYS A 44 -18.00 29.88 30.29
CA LYS A 44 -19.02 30.91 30.46
C LYS A 44 -20.08 30.40 31.45
N VAL A 45 -20.44 31.25 32.41
CA VAL A 45 -21.39 30.90 33.47
C VAL A 45 -22.46 31.98 33.57
N GLU A 46 -23.72 31.56 33.58
CA GLU A 46 -24.88 32.41 33.84
C GLU A 46 -25.57 31.95 35.14
N PRO A 47 -26.00 32.87 36.02
CA PRO A 47 -26.07 34.32 35.84
C PRO A 47 -24.69 35.01 35.86
N GLY A 48 -24.56 36.09 35.05
CA GLY A 48 -23.26 36.71 34.78
C GLY A 48 -22.59 37.38 35.99
N LYS A 49 -23.33 37.70 37.06
CA LYS A 49 -22.78 38.24 38.30
C LYS A 49 -22.44 37.12 39.29
N HIS A 50 -21.19 36.70 39.30
CA HIS A 50 -20.68 35.69 40.22
C HIS A 50 -19.19 35.93 40.52
N PHE A 51 -18.69 35.32 41.60
CA PHE A 51 -17.26 35.23 41.86
C PHE A 51 -16.75 33.88 41.41
N ILE A 52 -15.65 33.86 40.64
CA ILE A 52 -14.95 32.64 40.23
C ILE A 52 -13.57 32.59 40.88
N ASN A 53 -13.24 31.45 41.50
CA ASN A 53 -11.91 31.17 42.01
C ASN A 53 -11.41 29.83 41.45
N TRP A 54 -10.31 29.86 40.69
CA TRP A 54 -9.67 28.66 40.15
C TRP A 54 -8.74 28.03 41.19
N GLN A 55 -8.91 26.73 41.41
CA GLN A 55 -8.14 25.97 42.39
C GLN A 55 -7.74 24.60 41.84
N GLN A 56 -6.90 23.91 42.60
CA GLN A 56 -6.63 22.48 42.44
C GLN A 56 -7.11 21.74 43.68
N ASP A 57 -7.71 20.56 43.48
CA ASP A 57 -7.98 19.63 44.58
C ASP A 57 -6.71 18.85 44.97
N PRO A 58 -6.72 18.04 46.06
CA PRO A 58 -5.56 17.25 46.45
C PRO A 58 -5.12 16.20 45.42
N GLN A 59 -5.94 15.91 44.41
CA GLN A 59 -5.64 15.00 43.31
C GLN A 59 -5.05 15.73 42.08
N GLY A 60 -4.97 17.08 42.13
CA GLY A 60 -4.44 17.91 41.06
C GLY A 60 -5.45 18.27 39.97
N ASN A 61 -6.75 17.99 40.16
CA ASN A 61 -7.79 18.34 39.19
C ASN A 61 -8.06 19.84 39.23
N TYR A 62 -8.31 20.45 38.06
CA TYR A 62 -8.74 21.85 38.01
C TYR A 62 -10.20 22.00 38.41
N LEU A 63 -10.47 22.95 39.30
CA LEU A 63 -11.83 23.29 39.69
C LEU A 63 -12.08 24.79 39.69
N ALA A 64 -13.20 25.19 39.10
CA ALA A 64 -13.73 26.54 39.21
C ALA A 64 -14.76 26.57 40.34
N ARG A 65 -14.42 27.24 41.44
CA ARG A 65 -15.34 27.47 42.56
C ARG A 65 -16.10 28.76 42.34
N LEU A 66 -17.42 28.65 42.16
CA LEU A 66 -18.33 29.74 41.85
C LEU A 66 -19.16 30.10 43.09
N VAL A 67 -19.32 31.39 43.36
CA VAL A 67 -20.19 31.92 44.42
C VAL A 67 -21.10 32.98 43.84
N PHE A 68 -22.40 32.80 44.04
CA PHE A 68 -23.43 33.68 43.50
C PHE A 68 -23.97 34.58 44.62
N PRO A 69 -23.88 35.92 44.50
CA PRO A 69 -24.37 36.85 45.52
C PRO A 69 -25.89 37.04 45.47
N GLU A 70 -26.52 36.75 44.33
CA GLU A 70 -27.94 37.00 44.07
C GLU A 70 -28.67 35.67 43.84
N LYS A 71 -29.97 35.65 44.17
CA LYS A 71 -30.83 34.51 43.82
C LYS A 71 -31.02 34.48 42.31
N THR A 72 -31.20 33.27 41.77
CA THR A 72 -31.36 33.06 40.32
C THR A 72 -32.44 32.02 40.05
N ARG A 73 -32.98 32.04 38.83
CA ARG A 73 -33.87 30.99 38.32
C ARG A 73 -33.16 30.00 37.40
N GLU A 74 -31.87 30.21 37.14
CA GLU A 74 -31.08 29.29 36.34
C GLU A 74 -29.60 29.27 36.74
N LEU A 75 -28.95 28.15 36.47
CA LEU A 75 -27.50 28.00 36.41
C LEU A 75 -27.17 27.39 35.05
N LYS A 76 -26.50 28.15 34.19
CA LYS A 76 -26.02 27.67 32.89
C LYS A 76 -24.50 27.70 32.86
N VAL A 77 -23.90 26.56 32.56
CA VAL A 77 -22.46 26.39 32.41
C VAL A 77 -22.18 25.98 30.98
N GLU A 78 -21.39 26.79 30.28
CA GLU A 78 -21.07 26.64 28.86
C GLU A 78 -19.55 26.56 28.72
N VAL A 79 -19.09 25.51 28.03
CA VAL A 79 -17.67 25.21 27.81
C VAL A 79 -17.43 25.06 26.32
N ASP A 80 -16.47 25.83 25.81
CA ASP A 80 -15.88 25.62 24.50
C ASP A 80 -14.47 25.09 24.68
N LEU A 81 -14.14 24.02 23.97
CA LEU A 81 -12.86 23.34 24.05
C LEU A 81 -12.36 23.04 22.64
N VAL A 82 -11.13 23.41 22.32
CA VAL A 82 -10.46 23.01 21.08
C VAL A 82 -9.34 22.05 21.42
N VAL A 83 -9.38 20.84 20.86
CA VAL A 83 -8.37 19.79 21.08
C VAL A 83 -7.73 19.32 19.79
N GLU A 84 -6.47 18.90 19.90
CA GLU A 84 -5.74 18.22 18.84
C GLU A 84 -5.91 16.70 18.98
N MET A 85 -6.68 16.09 18.08
CA MET A 85 -6.90 14.66 17.99
C MET A 85 -5.73 14.01 17.24
N ALA A 86 -4.67 13.66 17.99
CA ALA A 86 -3.51 12.95 17.49
C ALA A 86 -3.47 11.56 18.14
N VAL A 87 -3.31 10.52 17.30
CA VAL A 87 -3.30 9.12 17.77
C VAL A 87 -2.07 8.87 18.64
N PHE A 88 -2.26 8.31 19.83
CA PHE A 88 -1.17 7.77 20.63
C PHE A 88 -1.42 6.29 20.94
N ASN A 89 -0.36 5.51 21.06
CA ASN A 89 -0.47 4.11 21.42
C ASN A 89 -0.73 3.98 22.92
N PRO A 90 -1.90 3.48 23.36
CA PRO A 90 -2.20 3.37 24.79
C PRO A 90 -1.35 2.32 25.51
N PHE A 91 -0.64 1.45 24.77
CA PHE A 91 0.28 0.43 25.28
C PHE A 91 1.74 0.87 25.29
N ASP A 92 2.03 2.13 24.95
CA ASP A 92 3.40 2.62 24.83
C ASP A 92 3.92 3.17 26.16
N PHE A 93 4.31 2.23 27.03
CA PHE A 93 4.90 2.49 28.33
C PHE A 93 5.78 1.33 28.77
N PHE A 94 6.62 1.57 29.78
CA PHE A 94 7.46 0.56 30.40
C PHE A 94 6.97 0.27 31.81
N LEU A 95 7.14 -0.96 32.26
CA LEU A 95 6.80 -1.38 33.61
C LEU A 95 8.08 -1.63 34.41
N GLU A 96 8.01 -1.41 35.72
CA GLU A 96 9.03 -1.92 36.62
C GLU A 96 9.05 -3.46 36.59
N PRO A 97 10.22 -4.13 36.74
CA PRO A 97 10.33 -5.59 36.61
C PRO A 97 9.36 -6.39 37.49
N TYR A 98 9.05 -5.89 38.70
CA TYR A 98 8.11 -6.57 39.61
C TYR A 98 6.63 -6.41 39.22
N ALA A 99 6.33 -5.51 38.29
CA ALA A 99 4.98 -5.21 37.80
C ALA A 99 4.74 -5.69 36.37
N GLU A 100 5.71 -6.36 35.73
CA GLU A 100 5.55 -6.95 34.40
C GLU A 100 4.46 -8.02 34.35
N GLN A 101 4.23 -8.72 35.46
CA GLN A 101 3.17 -9.72 35.61
C GLN A 101 2.16 -9.31 36.67
N ALA A 102 0.87 -9.46 36.35
CA ALA A 102 -0.23 -9.20 37.26
C ALA A 102 -0.85 -10.51 37.77
N PRO A 103 -1.33 -10.55 39.03
CA PRO A 103 -1.27 -9.47 40.01
C PRO A 103 0.13 -9.32 40.64
N PHE A 104 0.50 -8.07 40.98
CA PHE A 104 1.76 -7.74 41.67
C PHE A 104 1.48 -6.98 42.98
N ALA A 105 2.52 -6.79 43.79
CA ALA A 105 2.45 -6.01 45.03
C ALA A 105 3.27 -4.72 44.89
N TYR A 106 2.69 -3.60 45.30
CA TYR A 106 3.39 -2.32 45.42
C TYR A 106 4.41 -2.36 46.56
N THR A 107 5.47 -1.56 46.43
CA THR A 107 6.43 -1.30 47.52
C THR A 107 5.76 -0.59 48.70
N ALA A 108 6.39 -0.61 49.88
CA ALA A 108 5.81 -0.01 51.09
C ALA A 108 5.57 1.51 50.97
N ASP A 109 6.43 2.22 50.23
CA ASP A 109 6.26 3.66 50.00
C ASP A 109 5.16 3.94 48.99
N GLU A 110 5.09 3.20 47.88
CA GLU A 110 3.98 3.29 46.93
C GLU A 110 2.63 2.99 47.58
N GLN A 111 2.54 1.97 48.44
CA GLN A 111 1.29 1.68 49.18
C GLN A 111 0.84 2.85 50.05
N ARG A 112 1.79 3.59 50.65
CA ARG A 112 1.48 4.77 51.46
C ARG A 112 0.93 5.91 50.60
N GLU A 113 1.55 6.16 49.46
CA GLU A 113 1.15 7.23 48.53
C GLU A 113 -0.16 6.91 47.81
N LEU A 114 -0.38 5.63 47.49
CA LEU A 114 -1.56 5.14 46.76
C LEU A 114 -2.72 4.76 47.68
N ALA A 115 -2.60 4.91 49.00
CA ALA A 115 -3.58 4.44 49.97
C ALA A 115 -5.05 4.83 49.66
N PRO A 116 -5.37 6.09 49.25
CA PRO A 116 -6.74 6.45 48.87
C PRO A 116 -7.28 5.63 47.69
N TYR A 117 -6.41 5.26 46.75
CA TYR A 117 -6.74 4.53 45.53
C TYR A 117 -6.76 3.01 45.71
N LEU A 118 -6.40 2.52 46.89
CA LEU A 118 -6.49 1.12 47.31
C LEU A 118 -7.70 0.86 48.23
N SER A 119 -8.48 1.89 48.56
CA SER A 119 -9.62 1.79 49.47
C SER A 119 -10.75 0.92 48.91
N ARG A 120 -11.12 -0.14 49.64
CA ARG A 120 -12.10 -1.15 49.21
C ARG A 120 -13.46 -0.91 49.84
N GLN A 121 -14.51 -0.91 49.02
CA GLN A 121 -15.88 -1.13 49.50
C GLN A 121 -16.06 -2.60 49.94
N PRO A 122 -17.04 -2.91 50.80
CA PRO A 122 -17.31 -4.29 51.21
C PRO A 122 -17.57 -5.22 50.02
N ALA A 123 -17.00 -6.43 50.07
CA ALA A 123 -17.26 -7.46 49.08
C ALA A 123 -18.62 -8.13 49.31
N THR A 124 -19.67 -7.55 48.74
CA THR A 124 -21.05 -8.05 48.77
C THR A 124 -21.20 -9.36 47.99
N PRO A 125 -22.28 -10.15 48.17
CA PRO A 125 -22.35 -11.53 47.68
C PRO A 125 -22.13 -11.72 46.17
N LEU A 126 -22.79 -10.94 45.30
CA LEU A 126 -22.59 -11.06 43.85
C LEU A 126 -21.20 -10.58 43.45
N PHE A 127 -20.74 -9.46 44.01
CA PHE A 127 -19.41 -8.93 43.77
C PHE A 127 -18.30 -9.89 44.20
N ALA A 128 -18.41 -10.50 45.37
CA ALA A 128 -17.46 -11.49 45.87
C ALA A 128 -17.41 -12.74 44.97
N ARG A 129 -18.56 -13.21 44.48
CA ARG A 129 -18.62 -14.32 43.52
C ARG A 129 -17.98 -13.95 42.18
N TYR A 130 -18.23 -12.74 41.69
CA TYR A 130 -17.65 -12.26 40.44
C TYR A 130 -16.12 -12.10 40.55
N LEU A 131 -15.63 -11.53 41.66
CA LEU A 131 -14.21 -11.41 41.99
C LEU A 131 -13.53 -12.78 42.08
N ALA A 132 -14.16 -13.77 42.74
CA ALA A 132 -13.61 -15.12 42.87
C ALA A 132 -13.50 -15.88 41.54
N ALA A 133 -14.24 -15.46 40.51
CA ALA A 133 -14.22 -16.06 39.18
C ALA A 133 -13.14 -15.46 38.26
N ILE A 134 -12.36 -14.47 38.73
CA ILE A 134 -11.25 -13.87 37.97
C ILE A 134 -10.03 -14.77 38.13
N ASP A 135 -9.42 -15.16 37.01
CA ASP A 135 -8.20 -15.97 37.00
C ASP A 135 -7.00 -15.10 37.37
N LEU A 136 -6.45 -15.31 38.57
CA LEU A 136 -5.30 -14.58 39.09
C LEU A 136 -3.96 -15.27 38.79
N THR A 137 -3.93 -16.25 37.87
CA THR A 137 -2.68 -16.85 37.40
C THR A 137 -1.78 -15.77 36.81
N PRO A 138 -0.53 -15.61 37.33
CA PRO A 138 0.39 -14.61 36.85
C PRO A 138 0.61 -14.68 35.34
N ARG A 139 0.40 -13.55 34.68
CA ARG A 139 0.61 -13.34 33.24
C ARG A 139 1.02 -11.90 33.01
N ALA A 140 1.42 -11.53 31.79
CA ALA A 140 1.77 -10.16 31.46
C ALA A 140 0.67 -9.18 31.90
N SER A 141 1.05 -8.11 32.60
CA SER A 141 0.12 -7.18 33.22
C SER A 141 -0.83 -6.54 32.21
N VAL A 142 -0.35 -6.26 30.99
CA VAL A 142 -1.19 -5.74 29.89
C VAL A 142 -2.28 -6.75 29.50
N ASP A 143 -1.92 -8.00 29.26
CA ASP A 143 -2.88 -9.05 28.88
C ASP A 143 -3.94 -9.27 29.96
N PHE A 144 -3.52 -9.30 31.22
CA PHE A 144 -4.42 -9.42 32.37
C PHE A 144 -5.44 -8.26 32.42
N LEU A 145 -4.97 -7.02 32.23
CA LEU A 145 -5.82 -5.83 32.24
C LEU A 145 -6.77 -5.80 31.05
N VAL A 146 -6.31 -6.17 29.84
CA VAL A 146 -7.15 -6.29 28.64
C VAL A 146 -8.26 -7.31 28.88
N GLU A 147 -7.92 -8.50 29.38
CA GLU A 147 -8.89 -9.56 29.65
C GLU A 147 -9.94 -9.13 30.69
N LEU A 148 -9.49 -8.52 31.79
CA LEU A 148 -10.39 -8.05 32.86
C LEU A 148 -11.33 -6.95 32.36
N ASN A 149 -10.81 -5.99 31.60
CA ASN A 149 -11.59 -4.89 31.04
C ASN A 149 -12.64 -5.40 30.05
N GLN A 150 -12.25 -6.26 29.11
CA GLN A 150 -13.17 -6.88 28.16
C GLN A 150 -14.21 -7.75 28.84
N ARG A 151 -13.87 -8.42 29.95
CA ARG A 151 -14.83 -9.20 30.72
C ARG A 151 -15.94 -8.32 31.30
N VAL A 152 -15.60 -7.19 31.93
CA VAL A 152 -16.62 -6.25 32.43
C VAL A 152 -17.50 -5.73 31.29
N SER A 153 -16.90 -5.39 30.14
CA SER A 153 -17.64 -4.94 28.95
C SER A 153 -18.62 -6.00 28.41
N ARG A 154 -18.24 -7.27 28.41
CA ARG A 154 -19.13 -8.38 28.00
C ARG A 154 -20.24 -8.65 29.00
N ASP A 155 -19.94 -8.54 30.29
CA ASP A 155 -20.84 -8.97 31.37
C ASP A 155 -21.84 -7.88 31.79
N ILE A 156 -21.55 -6.60 31.51
CA ILE A 156 -22.41 -5.45 31.85
C ILE A 156 -22.91 -4.76 30.59
N ARG A 157 -24.20 -4.92 30.27
CA ARG A 157 -24.82 -4.25 29.11
C ARG A 157 -24.92 -2.73 29.32
N TYR A 158 -24.36 -1.95 28.41
CA TYR A 158 -24.43 -0.49 28.45
C TYR A 158 -25.85 0.04 28.22
N LEU A 159 -26.25 1.04 29.02
CA LEU A 159 -27.49 1.81 28.84
C LEU A 159 -27.34 3.26 29.35
N ILE A 160 -28.09 4.18 28.76
CA ILE A 160 -28.11 5.60 29.15
C ILE A 160 -29.05 5.78 30.33
N ARG A 161 -28.63 6.53 31.35
CA ARG A 161 -29.39 6.76 32.58
C ARG A 161 -29.31 8.20 33.05
N MET A 162 -30.47 8.74 33.41
CA MET A 162 -30.60 10.09 33.94
C MET A 162 -30.64 10.14 35.47
N GLU A 163 -30.78 9.00 36.15
CA GLU A 163 -30.86 9.01 37.63
C GLU A 163 -29.54 9.51 38.23
N PRO A 164 -29.56 10.25 39.35
CA PRO A 164 -28.34 10.70 40.01
C PRO A 164 -27.61 9.53 40.71
N GLY A 165 -26.29 9.68 40.87
CA GLY A 165 -25.44 8.71 41.58
C GLY A 165 -24.85 7.61 40.69
N VAL A 166 -24.01 6.77 41.30
CA VAL A 166 -23.34 5.64 40.65
C VAL A 166 -23.85 4.36 41.32
N GLN A 167 -24.16 3.33 40.52
CA GLN A 167 -24.51 2.01 41.05
C GLN A 167 -23.37 1.43 41.88
N THR A 168 -23.71 0.72 42.94
CA THR A 168 -22.71 -0.11 43.63
C THR A 168 -22.30 -1.28 42.73
N PRO A 169 -21.12 -1.90 42.96
CA PRO A 169 -20.74 -3.11 42.25
C PRO A 169 -21.79 -4.24 42.33
N GLU A 170 -22.45 -4.39 43.48
CA GLU A 170 -23.54 -5.35 43.66
C GLU A 170 -24.72 -5.05 42.73
N GLN A 171 -25.16 -3.79 42.67
CA GLN A 171 -26.28 -3.37 41.81
C GLN A 171 -25.97 -3.56 40.34
N SER A 172 -24.74 -3.23 39.91
CA SER A 172 -24.30 -3.41 38.53
C SER A 172 -24.36 -4.87 38.10
N LEU A 173 -23.91 -5.78 38.97
CA LEU A 173 -23.93 -7.22 38.73
C LEU A 173 -25.33 -7.84 38.85
N GLU A 174 -26.18 -7.32 39.74
CA GLU A 174 -27.57 -7.76 39.88
C GLU A 174 -28.39 -7.41 38.63
N LEU A 175 -28.23 -6.19 38.12
CA LEU A 175 -28.93 -5.71 36.92
C LEU A 175 -28.32 -6.22 35.62
N GLY A 176 -27.05 -6.63 35.64
CA GLY A 176 -26.27 -6.97 34.44
C GLY A 176 -26.20 -5.83 33.42
N SER A 177 -26.40 -4.59 33.88
CA SER A 177 -26.45 -3.40 33.02
C SER A 177 -26.23 -2.11 33.79
N GLY A 178 -25.66 -1.11 33.12
CA GLY A 178 -25.31 0.18 33.73
C GLY A 178 -24.87 1.22 32.70
N SER A 179 -24.69 2.44 33.19
CA SER A 179 -24.07 3.55 32.43
C SER A 179 -22.54 3.49 32.52
N CYS A 180 -21.82 4.33 31.77
CA CYS A 180 -20.34 4.33 31.76
C CYS A 180 -19.74 4.49 33.16
N ARG A 181 -20.33 5.36 34.00
CA ARG A 181 -19.94 5.56 35.41
C ARG A 181 -20.14 4.30 36.27
N ASP A 182 -21.13 3.47 35.97
CA ASP A 182 -21.43 2.26 36.75
C ASP A 182 -20.36 1.19 36.44
N SER A 183 -20.09 0.95 35.15
CA SER A 183 -19.06 0.01 34.69
C SER A 183 -17.66 0.44 35.12
N ALA A 184 -17.34 1.74 35.05
CA ALA A 184 -16.07 2.29 35.51
C ALA A 184 -15.86 2.04 37.01
N TRP A 185 -16.90 2.27 37.82
CA TRP A 185 -16.81 2.06 39.26
C TRP A 185 -16.68 0.59 39.64
N LEU A 186 -17.40 -0.31 38.96
CA LEU A 186 -17.23 -1.74 39.11
C LEU A 186 -15.77 -2.17 38.83
N LEU A 187 -15.18 -1.69 37.73
CA LEU A 187 -13.79 -2.02 37.39
C LEU A 187 -12.78 -1.46 38.41
N VAL A 188 -12.97 -0.21 38.87
CA VAL A 188 -12.14 0.37 39.95
C VAL A 188 -12.17 -0.53 41.17
N GLN A 189 -13.36 -0.96 41.61
CA GLN A 189 -13.51 -1.80 42.78
C GLN A 189 -12.90 -3.19 42.60
N LEU A 190 -12.95 -3.78 41.40
CA LEU A 190 -12.28 -5.05 41.09
C LEU A 190 -10.77 -4.95 41.25
N LEU A 191 -10.15 -3.96 40.60
CA LEU A 191 -8.71 -3.75 40.65
C LEU A 191 -8.22 -3.55 42.08
N ARG A 192 -8.94 -2.74 42.89
CA ARG A 192 -8.61 -2.52 44.30
C ARG A 192 -8.65 -3.79 45.16
N HIS A 193 -9.55 -4.72 44.85
CA HIS A 193 -9.63 -6.01 45.54
C HIS A 193 -8.54 -6.98 45.10
N ILE A 194 -8.09 -6.87 43.84
CA ILE A 194 -6.94 -7.61 43.29
C ILE A 194 -5.60 -7.06 43.83
N GLY A 195 -5.62 -5.87 44.44
CA GLY A 195 -4.45 -5.23 45.05
C GLY A 195 -3.82 -4.14 44.19
N LEU A 196 -4.46 -3.77 43.07
CA LEU A 196 -4.02 -2.72 42.16
C LEU A 196 -4.72 -1.40 42.49
N ALA A 197 -3.96 -0.31 42.58
CA ALA A 197 -4.47 1.01 42.86
C ALA A 197 -5.23 1.54 41.63
N ALA A 198 -6.48 1.93 41.83
CA ALA A 198 -7.35 2.38 40.76
C ALA A 198 -8.14 3.64 41.14
N ARG A 199 -8.42 4.49 40.15
CA ARG A 199 -9.17 5.75 40.32
C ARG A 199 -10.29 5.87 39.29
N PHE A 200 -11.34 6.57 39.69
CA PHE A 200 -12.47 6.91 38.84
C PHE A 200 -12.13 8.17 38.05
N VAL A 201 -12.39 8.17 36.75
CA VAL A 201 -12.16 9.32 35.88
C VAL A 201 -13.47 9.78 35.28
N SER A 202 -13.73 11.08 35.37
CA SER A 202 -14.78 11.77 34.62
C SER A 202 -14.14 12.67 33.58
N GLY A 203 -14.59 12.57 32.33
CA GLY A 203 -14.05 13.36 31.25
C GLY A 203 -14.97 13.49 30.04
N TYR A 204 -14.41 13.99 28.93
CA TYR A 204 -15.06 13.94 27.63
C TYR A 204 -14.61 12.69 26.89
N LEU A 205 -15.54 12.05 26.18
CA LEU A 205 -15.23 11.10 25.13
C LEU A 205 -15.55 11.78 23.79
N ILE A 206 -14.57 11.87 22.91
CA ILE A 206 -14.72 12.33 21.53
C ILE A 206 -14.47 11.12 20.63
N GLN A 207 -15.45 10.77 19.80
CA GLN A 207 -15.30 9.71 18.80
C GLN A 207 -15.61 10.28 17.42
N LEU A 208 -14.61 10.18 16.54
CA LEU A 208 -14.73 10.58 15.15
C LEU A 208 -15.10 9.38 14.29
N THR A 209 -15.94 9.60 13.29
CA THR A 209 -16.20 8.61 12.24
C THR A 209 -14.90 8.32 11.50
N ALA A 210 -14.57 7.04 11.37
CA ALA A 210 -13.41 6.59 10.62
C ALA A 210 -13.57 6.93 9.14
N ASP A 211 -12.48 7.31 8.48
CA ASP A 211 -12.50 7.64 7.04
C ASP A 211 -12.85 6.44 6.17
N GLN A 212 -12.45 5.24 6.60
CA GLN A 212 -12.74 3.98 5.92
C GLN A 212 -13.31 2.97 6.92
N LYS A 213 -14.33 2.24 6.49
CA LYS A 213 -14.93 1.16 7.29
C LYS A 213 -13.95 -0.01 7.37
N ALA A 214 -13.83 -0.58 8.56
CA ALA A 214 -13.00 -1.76 8.79
C ALA A 214 -13.52 -2.94 7.97
N LEU A 215 -12.62 -3.78 7.45
CA LEU A 215 -13.00 -5.03 6.78
C LEU A 215 -13.58 -6.04 7.78
N ASP A 216 -13.00 -6.09 8.99
CA ASP A 216 -13.48 -6.91 10.10
C ASP A 216 -13.60 -6.07 11.37
N GLY A 217 -14.49 -6.50 12.28
CA GLY A 217 -14.72 -5.82 13.55
C GLY A 217 -15.60 -4.57 13.44
N PRO A 218 -15.87 -3.89 14.57
CA PRO A 218 -16.71 -2.70 14.58
C PRO A 218 -15.97 -1.51 13.95
N SER A 219 -16.61 -0.82 12.99
CA SER A 219 -16.06 0.38 12.31
C SER A 219 -16.11 1.67 13.16
N GLY A 220 -16.37 1.55 14.47
CA GLY A 220 -16.61 2.69 15.36
C GLY A 220 -17.99 3.32 15.15
N THR A 221 -18.08 4.63 15.34
CA THR A 221 -19.32 5.41 15.22
C THR A 221 -19.63 5.81 13.77
N GLU A 222 -20.91 5.81 13.40
CA GLU A 222 -21.37 6.29 12.08
C GLU A 222 -21.41 7.83 11.98
N VAL A 223 -21.35 8.52 13.11
CA VAL A 223 -21.31 10.00 13.18
C VAL A 223 -20.26 10.47 14.18
N ASP A 224 -19.66 11.63 13.91
CA ASP A 224 -18.85 12.33 14.89
C ASP A 224 -19.73 12.66 16.09
N PHE A 225 -19.34 12.19 17.28
CA PHE A 225 -20.07 12.53 18.50
C PHE A 225 -19.15 12.74 19.70
N THR A 226 -19.72 13.38 20.72
CA THR A 226 -19.08 13.53 22.02
C THR A 226 -20.10 13.36 23.13
N ASP A 227 -19.63 12.91 24.29
CA ASP A 227 -20.42 12.88 25.51
C ASP A 227 -19.53 13.09 26.74
N LEU A 228 -20.14 13.43 27.87
CA LEU A 228 -19.52 13.22 29.17
C LEU A 228 -19.42 11.73 29.43
N HIS A 229 -18.20 11.28 29.73
CA HIS A 229 -17.90 9.87 29.89
C HIS A 229 -17.14 9.61 31.19
N ALA A 230 -17.17 8.35 31.62
CA ALA A 230 -16.42 7.89 32.78
C ALA A 230 -15.71 6.57 32.49
N TRP A 231 -14.50 6.46 33.01
CA TRP A 231 -13.65 5.27 32.85
C TRP A 231 -12.80 5.04 34.11
N CYS A 232 -12.05 3.94 34.11
CA CYS A 232 -11.16 3.56 35.20
C CYS A 232 -9.72 3.88 34.82
N GLU A 233 -8.91 4.37 35.75
CA GLU A 233 -7.46 4.38 35.60
C GLU A 233 -6.78 3.52 36.65
N VAL A 234 -5.79 2.72 36.25
CA VAL A 234 -4.97 1.88 37.12
C VAL A 234 -3.55 2.44 37.19
N TYR A 235 -2.94 2.45 38.38
CA TYR A 235 -1.54 2.85 38.54
C TYR A 235 -0.61 1.66 38.34
N LEU A 236 0.26 1.75 37.33
CA LEU A 236 1.26 0.74 37.01
C LEU A 236 2.66 1.32 37.26
N PRO A 237 3.48 0.72 38.14
CA PRO A 237 4.85 1.18 38.37
C PRO A 237 5.66 1.21 37.06
N GLY A 238 6.37 2.30 36.81
CA GLY A 238 7.07 2.58 35.55
C GLY A 238 6.23 3.30 34.49
N ALA A 239 4.93 3.02 34.41
CA ALA A 239 4.02 3.58 33.40
C ALA A 239 3.13 4.73 33.91
N GLY A 240 2.85 4.77 35.22
CA GLY A 240 1.93 5.72 35.83
C GLY A 240 0.46 5.31 35.71
N TRP A 241 -0.44 6.30 35.60
CA TRP A 241 -1.88 6.06 35.48
C TRP A 241 -2.26 5.71 34.02
N ILE A 242 -2.85 4.53 33.83
CA ILE A 242 -3.29 4.02 32.52
C ILE A 242 -4.81 3.82 32.51
N GLY A 243 -5.47 4.36 31.49
CA GLY A 243 -6.93 4.34 31.37
C GLY A 243 -7.48 3.08 30.71
N LEU A 244 -8.55 2.54 31.29
CA LEU A 244 -9.34 1.42 30.79
C LEU A 244 -10.81 1.83 30.73
N ASP A 245 -11.43 1.66 29.57
CA ASP A 245 -12.85 1.91 29.38
C ASP A 245 -13.62 0.58 29.38
N PRO A 246 -14.27 0.21 30.50
CA PRO A 246 -15.05 -1.02 30.59
C PRO A 246 -16.35 -0.98 29.79
N THR A 247 -16.71 0.16 29.21
CA THR A 247 -17.87 0.24 28.31
C THR A 247 -17.52 -0.37 26.95
N SER A 248 -16.36 -0.01 26.39
CA SER A 248 -15.87 -0.50 25.11
C SER A 248 -15.00 -1.76 25.22
N GLY A 249 -14.46 -2.05 26.42
CA GLY A 249 -13.48 -3.11 26.62
C GLY A 249 -12.08 -2.76 26.11
N LEU A 250 -11.83 -1.48 25.77
CA LEU A 250 -10.56 -0.98 25.23
C LEU A 250 -9.81 -0.13 26.26
N PHE A 251 -8.51 0.08 26.01
CA PHE A 251 -7.75 1.09 26.74
C PHE A 251 -8.17 2.49 26.27
N ALA A 252 -8.05 3.48 27.15
CA ALA A 252 -8.38 4.87 26.84
C ALA A 252 -7.39 5.43 25.81
N GLY A 253 -7.93 5.98 24.71
CA GLY A 253 -7.17 6.56 23.59
C GLY A 253 -7.22 8.09 23.57
N GLU A 254 -6.91 8.69 22.42
CA GLU A 254 -6.91 10.15 22.20
C GLU A 254 -8.28 10.82 22.37
N GLY A 255 -9.36 10.05 22.20
CA GLY A 255 -10.74 10.46 22.45
C GLY A 255 -11.09 10.67 23.91
N HIS A 256 -10.33 10.09 24.84
CA HIS A 256 -10.59 10.15 26.27
C HIS A 256 -9.86 11.34 26.90
N VAL A 257 -10.55 12.46 27.04
CA VAL A 257 -9.99 13.71 27.59
C VAL A 257 -10.34 13.81 29.09
N PRO A 258 -9.41 13.49 30.02
CA PRO A 258 -9.71 13.50 31.45
C PRO A 258 -9.98 14.92 31.93
N LEU A 259 -11.03 15.10 32.73
CA LEU A 259 -11.36 16.38 33.37
C LEU A 259 -11.07 16.31 34.88
N ALA A 260 -11.55 15.26 35.54
CA ALA A 260 -11.31 15.00 36.96
C ALA A 260 -11.06 13.51 37.24
N CYS A 261 -9.97 13.21 37.93
CA CYS A 261 -9.60 11.86 38.34
C CYS A 261 -9.56 11.79 39.88
N SER A 262 -10.34 10.90 40.49
CA SER A 262 -10.49 10.82 41.94
C SER A 262 -10.60 9.38 42.46
N PRO A 263 -10.25 9.13 43.74
CA PRO A 263 -10.52 7.84 44.37
C PRO A 263 -12.01 7.51 44.47
N GLU A 264 -12.88 8.51 44.58
CA GLU A 264 -14.32 8.32 44.78
C GLU A 264 -15.11 9.08 43.70
N PRO A 265 -16.18 8.49 43.11
CA PRO A 265 -16.91 9.11 42.00
C PRO A 265 -17.56 10.45 42.38
N SER A 266 -17.98 10.61 43.64
CA SER A 266 -18.58 11.86 44.14
C SER A 266 -17.64 13.06 44.05
N SER A 267 -16.33 12.85 44.12
CA SER A 267 -15.32 13.90 43.98
C SER A 267 -14.99 14.24 42.52
N ALA A 268 -15.40 13.40 41.56
CA ALA A 268 -15.24 13.62 40.12
C ALA A 268 -16.51 14.17 39.44
N ALA A 269 -17.56 14.48 40.21
CA ALA A 269 -18.80 15.03 39.63
C ALA A 269 -18.51 16.31 38.81
N PRO A 270 -18.97 16.38 37.54
CA PRO A 270 -18.67 17.50 36.64
C PRO A 270 -19.09 18.86 37.21
N ILE A 271 -20.27 18.92 37.84
CA ILE A 271 -20.79 20.06 38.58
C ILE A 271 -21.33 19.57 39.92
N SER A 272 -20.94 20.23 41.00
CA SER A 272 -21.41 19.91 42.35
C SER A 272 -21.57 21.16 43.19
N GLY A 273 -22.62 21.26 43.99
CA GLY A 273 -22.84 22.37 44.91
C GLY A 273 -24.18 22.28 45.62
N ALA A 274 -24.44 23.25 46.50
CA ALA A 274 -25.70 23.32 47.23
C ALA A 274 -26.68 24.26 46.53
N VAL A 275 -27.95 23.90 46.53
CA VAL A 275 -29.06 24.74 46.05
C VAL A 275 -30.18 24.66 47.08
N ASP A 276 -30.95 25.74 47.23
CA ASP A 276 -32.20 25.68 47.99
C ASP A 276 -33.10 24.56 47.43
N GLU A 277 -33.92 23.95 48.29
CA GLU A 277 -34.91 22.96 47.84
C GLU A 277 -35.78 23.56 46.73
N CYS A 278 -35.86 22.93 45.57
CA CYS A 278 -36.61 23.41 44.41
C CYS A 278 -36.87 22.27 43.42
N GLU A 279 -37.81 22.51 42.50
CA GLU A 279 -37.95 21.67 41.32
C GLU A 279 -36.98 22.19 40.24
N CYS A 280 -36.22 21.28 39.64
CA CYS A 280 -35.20 21.61 38.65
C CYS A 280 -35.44 20.86 37.34
N GLU A 281 -35.63 21.60 36.26
CA GLU A 281 -35.50 21.08 34.91
C GLU A 281 -34.02 21.07 34.52
N PHE A 282 -33.52 19.92 34.09
CA PHE A 282 -32.13 19.72 33.68
C PHE A 282 -32.08 19.43 32.18
N SER A 283 -31.23 20.16 31.48
CA SER A 283 -30.88 19.88 30.09
C SER A 283 -29.37 19.98 29.88
N HIS A 284 -28.83 19.10 29.04
CA HIS A 284 -27.47 19.23 28.55
C HIS A 284 -27.48 19.16 27.01
N ASP A 285 -26.54 19.85 26.39
CA ASP A 285 -26.30 19.84 24.95
C ASP A 285 -24.80 19.73 24.70
N MET A 286 -24.41 18.84 23.80
CA MET A 286 -23.03 18.63 23.43
C MET A 286 -22.91 18.38 21.94
N ARG A 287 -21.96 19.06 21.30
CA ARG A 287 -21.66 18.91 19.87
C ARG A 287 -20.17 19.06 19.63
N ILE A 288 -19.72 18.44 18.55
CA ILE A 288 -18.37 18.62 18.04
C ILE A 288 -18.39 19.04 16.58
N GLU A 289 -17.35 19.77 16.18
CA GLU A 289 -17.09 20.17 14.80
C GLU A 289 -15.61 19.98 14.49
N ARG A 290 -15.30 19.38 13.34
CA ARG A 290 -13.93 19.35 12.79
C ARG A 290 -13.64 20.73 12.21
N ILE A 291 -12.82 21.53 12.90
CA ILE A 291 -12.53 22.92 12.48
C ILE A 291 -11.27 23.02 11.62
N TRP A 292 -10.42 21.99 11.67
CA TRP A 292 -9.24 21.89 10.82
C TRP A 292 -8.84 20.42 10.68
N GLU A 293 -8.52 20.01 9.45
CA GLU A 293 -8.07 18.66 9.14
C GLU A 293 -6.80 18.77 8.30
N ALA A 294 -5.73 18.12 8.76
CA ALA A 294 -4.55 17.94 7.93
C ALA A 294 -4.90 17.12 6.67
N PRO A 295 -4.31 17.43 5.50
CA PRO A 295 -4.45 16.61 4.30
C PRO A 295 -4.04 15.19 4.60
N ARG A 296 -4.88 14.19 4.31
CA ARG A 296 -4.62 12.79 4.69
C ARG A 296 -4.95 11.82 3.57
N VAL A 297 -4.23 10.72 3.53
CA VAL A 297 -4.32 9.73 2.44
C VAL A 297 -5.56 8.84 2.51
N THR A 298 -6.14 8.67 3.70
CA THR A 298 -7.34 7.85 3.94
C THR A 298 -8.61 8.49 3.39
N ARG A 299 -8.65 9.83 3.35
CA ARG A 299 -9.72 10.66 2.77
C ARG A 299 -9.09 11.88 2.08
N PRO A 300 -8.54 11.70 0.87
CA PRO A 300 -7.68 12.71 0.24
C PRO A 300 -8.42 13.97 -0.22
N TYR A 301 -9.72 13.87 -0.53
CA TYR A 301 -10.49 14.95 -1.13
C TYR A 301 -11.86 15.11 -0.48
N SER A 302 -12.31 16.37 -0.37
CA SER A 302 -13.71 16.68 -0.13
C SER A 302 -14.57 16.30 -1.34
N ASP A 303 -15.89 16.19 -1.16
CA ASP A 303 -16.80 15.87 -2.26
C ASP A 303 -16.78 16.93 -3.36
N GLU A 304 -16.60 18.21 -2.99
CA GLU A 304 -16.46 19.32 -3.94
C GLU A 304 -15.16 19.22 -4.74
N GLN A 305 -14.03 18.96 -4.07
CA GLN A 305 -12.74 18.77 -4.74
C GLN A 305 -12.82 17.59 -5.71
N TRP A 306 -13.40 16.46 -5.29
CA TRP A 306 -13.54 15.29 -6.14
C TRP A 306 -14.44 15.54 -7.34
N ALA A 307 -15.57 16.25 -7.17
CA ALA A 307 -16.45 16.63 -8.26
C ALA A 307 -15.73 17.53 -9.30
N ALA A 308 -14.89 18.47 -8.83
CA ALA A 308 -14.10 19.34 -9.70
C ALA A 308 -13.02 18.57 -10.48
N ILE A 309 -12.34 17.60 -9.85
CA ILE A 309 -11.38 16.70 -10.49
C ILE A 309 -12.07 15.89 -11.60
N LEU A 310 -13.24 15.31 -11.30
CA LEU A 310 -14.01 14.54 -12.27
C LEU A 310 -14.42 15.38 -13.47
N GLU A 311 -14.92 16.61 -13.26
CA GLU A 311 -15.31 17.49 -14.37
C GLU A 311 -14.12 17.93 -15.21
N LEU A 312 -12.97 18.22 -14.60
CA LEU A 312 -11.76 18.55 -15.36
C LEU A 312 -11.31 17.37 -16.23
N GLY A 313 -11.38 16.15 -15.72
CA GLY A 313 -11.07 14.95 -16.50
C GLY A 313 -11.96 14.80 -17.73
N ARG A 314 -13.27 15.02 -17.60
CA ARG A 314 -14.20 15.03 -18.75
C ARG A 314 -13.86 16.11 -19.75
N ARG A 315 -13.45 17.29 -19.27
CA ARG A 315 -13.06 18.40 -20.14
C ARG A 315 -11.80 18.06 -20.94
N ILE A 316 -10.75 17.55 -20.29
CA ILE A 316 -9.52 17.12 -20.95
C ILE A 316 -9.84 16.05 -22.00
N ASP A 317 -10.71 15.10 -21.70
CA ASP A 317 -11.15 14.08 -22.65
C ASP A 317 -11.82 14.67 -23.89
N ARG A 318 -12.71 15.66 -23.72
CA ARG A 318 -13.32 16.37 -24.87
C ARG A 318 -12.26 17.03 -25.74
N ASP A 319 -11.23 17.62 -25.14
CA ASP A 319 -10.15 18.29 -25.87
C ASP A 319 -9.24 17.27 -26.60
N LEU A 320 -8.89 16.16 -25.94
CA LEU A 320 -8.12 15.06 -26.54
C LEU A 320 -8.85 14.46 -27.75
N LEU A 321 -10.17 14.29 -27.66
CA LEU A 321 -11.01 13.80 -28.76
C LEU A 321 -11.09 14.83 -29.90
N ALA A 322 -11.34 16.10 -29.57
CA ALA A 322 -11.44 17.18 -30.57
C ALA A 322 -10.15 17.37 -31.37
N ARG A 323 -9.00 17.02 -30.78
CA ARG A 323 -7.66 17.16 -31.38
C ARG A 323 -7.11 15.85 -31.97
N ASP A 324 -7.93 14.79 -31.99
CA ASP A 324 -7.58 13.46 -32.50
C ASP A 324 -6.28 12.88 -31.88
N VAL A 325 -6.10 13.01 -30.56
CA VAL A 325 -4.91 12.49 -29.87
C VAL A 325 -4.91 10.96 -29.78
N ARG A 326 -6.11 10.35 -29.68
CA ARG A 326 -6.32 8.89 -29.56
C ARG A 326 -5.60 8.24 -28.37
N LEU A 327 -5.46 8.99 -27.28
CA LEU A 327 -4.77 8.54 -26.07
C LEU A 327 -5.56 7.43 -25.35
N THR A 328 -4.90 6.29 -25.14
CA THR A 328 -5.30 5.28 -24.18
C THR A 328 -4.34 5.27 -23.00
N MET A 329 -4.84 4.95 -21.80
CA MET A 329 -4.06 4.90 -20.58
C MET A 329 -4.35 3.63 -19.79
N GLY A 330 -3.30 2.91 -19.40
CA GLY A 330 -3.36 1.76 -18.50
C GLY A 330 -2.32 1.89 -17.39
N GLY A 331 -2.16 0.82 -16.61
CA GLY A 331 -1.14 0.79 -15.58
C GLY A 331 -0.85 -0.60 -15.05
N GLU A 332 0.20 -0.67 -14.24
CA GLU A 332 0.69 -1.87 -13.55
C GLU A 332 0.65 -1.64 -12.02
N PRO A 333 -0.52 -1.40 -11.42
CA PRO A 333 -0.64 -1.25 -9.97
C PRO A 333 -0.21 -2.52 -9.23
N THR A 334 0.40 -2.31 -8.07
CA THR A 334 0.91 -3.40 -7.23
C THR A 334 0.24 -3.40 -5.86
N PHE A 335 0.10 -4.59 -5.28
CA PHE A 335 -0.62 -4.82 -4.02
C PHE A 335 0.12 -5.79 -3.10
N VAL A 336 -0.13 -5.66 -1.80
CA VAL A 336 0.53 -6.42 -0.72
C VAL A 336 -0.50 -6.92 0.27
N ALA A 337 -0.24 -8.00 1.02
CA ALA A 337 -1.21 -8.51 1.99
C ALA A 337 -1.38 -7.59 3.21
N ILE A 338 -2.62 -7.48 3.68
CA ILE A 338 -2.98 -6.79 4.94
C ILE A 338 -2.67 -7.66 6.16
N ASP A 339 -2.96 -8.97 6.09
CA ASP A 339 -2.89 -9.84 7.27
C ASP A 339 -1.49 -10.42 7.54
N TYR A 340 -0.60 -10.37 6.55
CA TYR A 340 0.73 -11.01 6.60
C TYR A 340 1.86 -10.06 6.19
N PRO A 341 1.93 -8.82 6.71
CA PRO A 341 2.86 -7.81 6.22
C PRO A 341 4.34 -8.20 6.43
N ASP A 342 4.64 -9.03 7.43
CA ASP A 342 6.00 -9.46 7.77
C ASP A 342 6.51 -10.67 6.94
N ASP A 343 5.61 -11.40 6.24
CA ASP A 343 6.01 -12.61 5.53
C ASP A 343 6.99 -12.29 4.37
N PRO A 344 7.99 -13.16 4.08
CA PRO A 344 8.99 -12.90 3.05
C PRO A 344 8.40 -12.63 1.65
N GLU A 345 7.28 -13.28 1.31
CA GLU A 345 6.61 -13.11 0.01
C GLU A 345 6.10 -11.68 -0.23
N TRP A 346 5.92 -10.88 0.83
CA TRP A 346 5.50 -9.48 0.74
C TRP A 346 6.64 -8.49 0.94
N ASN A 347 7.88 -8.96 1.12
CA ASN A 347 9.04 -8.07 1.34
C ASN A 347 10.16 -8.31 0.33
N THR A 348 10.52 -9.56 0.08
CA THR A 348 11.71 -9.92 -0.73
C THR A 348 11.46 -11.08 -1.69
N ALA A 349 10.68 -12.09 -1.30
CA ALA A 349 10.44 -13.26 -2.11
C ALA A 349 9.34 -13.01 -3.16
N ALA A 350 9.48 -13.65 -4.33
CA ALA A 350 8.47 -13.60 -5.38
C ALA A 350 7.25 -14.47 -5.06
N LEU A 351 7.46 -15.60 -4.40
CA LEU A 351 6.44 -16.61 -4.12
C LEU A 351 6.34 -16.90 -2.63
N GLY A 352 5.21 -17.45 -2.21
CA GLY A 352 4.97 -17.94 -0.85
C GLY A 352 3.58 -18.58 -0.73
N PRO A 353 3.20 -18.97 0.49
CA PRO A 353 2.02 -19.80 0.71
C PRO A 353 0.70 -19.04 0.47
N ASN A 354 0.64 -17.73 0.68
CA ASN A 354 -0.62 -16.97 0.60
C ASN A 354 -0.79 -16.21 -0.72
N LYS A 355 0.30 -15.84 -1.40
CA LYS A 355 0.23 -14.94 -2.57
C LYS A 355 -0.63 -15.49 -3.71
N ARG A 356 -0.51 -16.79 -4.06
CA ARG A 356 -1.33 -17.39 -5.12
C ARG A 356 -2.82 -17.38 -4.80
N ARG A 357 -3.19 -17.67 -3.55
CA ARG A 357 -4.58 -17.68 -3.08
C ARG A 357 -5.20 -16.28 -3.17
N LEU A 358 -4.52 -15.27 -2.64
CA LEU A 358 -5.01 -13.88 -2.69
C LEU A 358 -5.06 -13.35 -4.13
N ALA A 359 -4.06 -13.68 -4.96
CA ALA A 359 -4.07 -13.33 -6.38
C ALA A 359 -5.24 -13.99 -7.14
N ALA A 360 -5.54 -15.26 -6.87
CA ALA A 360 -6.67 -15.97 -7.47
C ALA A 360 -8.01 -15.35 -7.07
N GLU A 361 -8.21 -15.00 -5.79
CA GLU A 361 -9.43 -14.34 -5.33
C GLU A 361 -9.61 -12.97 -6.01
N LEU A 362 -8.55 -12.16 -6.07
CA LEU A 362 -8.57 -10.87 -6.77
C LEU A 362 -8.89 -11.08 -8.26
N PHE A 363 -8.19 -12.02 -8.91
CA PHE A 363 -8.43 -12.40 -10.30
C PHE A 363 -9.90 -12.74 -10.57
N HIS A 364 -10.54 -13.54 -9.71
CA HIS A 364 -11.94 -13.91 -9.87
C HIS A 364 -12.91 -12.72 -9.71
N ARG A 365 -12.63 -11.79 -8.78
CA ARG A 365 -13.40 -10.54 -8.65
C ARG A 365 -13.27 -9.66 -9.88
N LEU A 366 -12.04 -9.47 -10.38
CA LEU A 366 -11.78 -8.71 -11.60
C LEU A 366 -12.46 -9.34 -12.82
N ARG A 367 -12.38 -10.66 -12.95
CA ARG A 367 -13.06 -11.41 -14.02
C ARG A 367 -14.56 -11.23 -13.95
N GLY A 368 -15.16 -11.40 -12.78
CA GLY A 368 -16.62 -11.30 -12.61
C GLY A 368 -17.17 -9.94 -13.04
N HIS A 369 -16.37 -8.89 -12.86
CA HIS A 369 -16.74 -7.52 -13.21
C HIS A 369 -16.44 -7.14 -14.66
N TYR A 370 -15.21 -7.36 -15.13
CA TYR A 370 -14.78 -6.93 -16.47
C TYR A 370 -15.08 -7.93 -17.59
N ALA A 371 -15.05 -9.23 -17.28
CA ALA A 371 -15.02 -10.29 -18.29
C ALA A 371 -15.73 -11.57 -17.80
N PRO A 372 -17.05 -11.51 -17.48
CA PRO A 372 -17.78 -12.68 -16.98
C PRO A 372 -17.75 -13.87 -17.95
N ASN A 373 -17.77 -13.58 -19.25
CA ASN A 373 -17.65 -14.55 -20.36
C ASN A 373 -16.23 -14.61 -20.96
N GLY A 374 -15.24 -14.09 -20.24
CA GLY A 374 -13.83 -14.14 -20.62
C GLY A 374 -13.24 -15.54 -20.41
N LEU A 375 -12.18 -15.83 -21.16
CA LEU A 375 -11.40 -17.04 -20.98
C LEU A 375 -10.43 -16.88 -19.82
N VAL A 376 -10.33 -17.90 -18.97
CA VAL A 376 -9.29 -18.01 -17.94
C VAL A 376 -8.12 -18.81 -18.49
N HIS A 377 -6.91 -18.30 -18.29
CA HIS A 377 -5.66 -18.97 -18.66
C HIS A 377 -4.63 -18.86 -17.53
N PHE A 378 -4.16 -20.01 -17.05
CA PHE A 378 -3.16 -20.14 -16.00
C PHE A 378 -1.79 -20.37 -16.66
N GLY A 379 -1.07 -19.27 -16.89
CA GLY A 379 0.21 -19.29 -17.61
C GLY A 379 1.44 -19.37 -16.70
N GLN A 380 2.59 -19.55 -17.35
CA GLN A 380 3.89 -19.23 -16.77
C GLN A 380 4.19 -17.74 -17.03
N GLY A 381 4.55 -17.01 -15.97
CA GLY A 381 4.98 -15.61 -16.01
C GLY A 381 6.49 -15.49 -16.26
N LYS A 382 7.08 -14.38 -15.80
CA LYS A 382 8.52 -14.11 -15.97
C LYS A 382 9.37 -15.17 -15.25
N TRP A 383 10.51 -15.51 -15.86
CA TRP A 383 11.52 -16.41 -15.30
C TRP A 383 12.84 -15.65 -15.17
N TYR A 384 13.32 -15.47 -13.94
CA TYR A 384 14.56 -14.73 -13.70
C TYR A 384 15.76 -15.68 -13.49
N PRO A 385 16.99 -15.27 -13.87
CA PRO A 385 18.19 -16.05 -13.61
C PRO A 385 18.34 -16.39 -12.12
N GLY A 386 18.54 -17.67 -11.81
CA GLY A 386 18.66 -18.17 -10.43
C GLY A 386 17.34 -18.73 -9.85
N GLU A 387 16.19 -18.46 -10.46
CA GLU A 387 14.93 -19.14 -10.13
C GLU A 387 14.87 -20.50 -10.82
N GLN A 388 14.34 -21.53 -10.14
CA GLN A 388 14.27 -22.88 -10.71
C GLN A 388 13.10 -23.07 -11.67
N LEU A 389 11.99 -22.39 -11.40
CA LEU A 389 10.76 -22.47 -12.17
C LEU A 389 10.31 -21.06 -12.53
N PRO A 390 9.68 -20.89 -13.71
CA PRO A 390 8.98 -19.66 -14.02
C PRO A 390 7.86 -19.44 -13.00
N ARG A 391 7.58 -18.16 -12.73
CA ARG A 391 6.47 -17.77 -11.84
C ARG A 391 5.13 -18.09 -12.49
N TRP A 392 4.03 -18.04 -11.74
CA TRP A 392 2.68 -18.21 -12.31
C TRP A 392 2.13 -16.88 -12.86
N SER A 393 1.17 -16.94 -13.79
CA SER A 393 0.45 -15.78 -14.32
C SER A 393 -1.03 -16.11 -14.47
N LEU A 394 -1.91 -15.33 -13.86
CA LEU A 394 -3.35 -15.50 -13.98
C LEU A 394 -3.89 -14.51 -15.01
N ASN A 395 -4.29 -15.01 -16.17
CA ASN A 395 -4.67 -14.19 -17.31
C ASN A 395 -6.16 -14.33 -17.63
N CYS A 396 -6.82 -13.23 -17.95
CA CYS A 396 -8.18 -13.24 -18.47
C CYS A 396 -8.26 -12.53 -19.82
N PHE A 397 -8.81 -13.21 -20.83
CA PHE A 397 -8.96 -12.68 -22.19
C PHE A 397 -10.42 -12.56 -22.57
N TRP A 398 -10.83 -11.45 -23.19
CA TRP A 398 -12.19 -11.28 -23.73
C TRP A 398 -12.19 -10.43 -25.00
N ARG A 399 -13.23 -10.59 -25.81
CA ARG A 399 -13.35 -9.88 -27.09
C ARG A 399 -13.91 -8.48 -26.89
N ARG A 400 -13.35 -7.50 -27.60
CA ARG A 400 -13.85 -6.12 -27.61
C ARG A 400 -15.23 -5.97 -28.25
N ASP A 401 -15.63 -6.91 -29.10
CA ASP A 401 -16.95 -6.93 -29.75
C ASP A 401 -18.07 -7.50 -28.87
N GLY A 402 -17.76 -7.90 -27.63
CA GLY A 402 -18.73 -8.43 -26.66
C GLY A 402 -19.16 -9.88 -26.90
N GLU A 403 -18.68 -10.54 -27.96
CA GLU A 403 -18.94 -11.97 -28.16
C GLU A 403 -18.20 -12.80 -27.09
N PRO A 404 -18.82 -13.86 -26.55
CA PRO A 404 -18.20 -14.71 -25.53
C PRO A 404 -17.06 -15.53 -26.14
N ILE A 405 -15.92 -15.61 -25.44
CA ILE A 405 -14.87 -16.61 -25.75
C ILE A 405 -15.22 -17.95 -25.08
N TRP A 406 -15.76 -17.88 -23.86
CA TRP A 406 -16.20 -19.03 -23.07
C TRP A 406 -17.60 -18.79 -22.54
N ASN A 407 -18.52 -19.74 -22.70
CA ASN A 407 -19.95 -19.53 -22.41
C ASN A 407 -20.39 -20.09 -21.06
N ASP A 408 -19.72 -21.12 -20.54
CA ASP A 408 -20.14 -21.82 -19.32
C ASP A 408 -19.05 -21.80 -18.24
N PRO A 409 -19.09 -20.82 -17.31
CA PRO A 409 -18.10 -20.68 -16.26
C PRO A 409 -17.92 -21.90 -15.36
N ALA A 410 -18.92 -22.79 -15.26
CA ALA A 410 -18.84 -24.00 -14.43
C ALA A 410 -17.87 -25.06 -14.98
N LEU A 411 -17.45 -24.90 -16.24
CA LEU A 411 -16.47 -25.78 -16.90
C LEU A 411 -15.02 -25.35 -16.66
N PHE A 412 -14.76 -24.27 -15.92
CA PHE A 412 -13.42 -24.01 -15.38
C PHE A 412 -13.27 -24.82 -14.08
N ALA A 413 -12.20 -25.62 -13.98
CA ALA A 413 -11.95 -26.35 -12.74
C ALA A 413 -11.47 -25.41 -11.63
N ASP A 414 -11.89 -25.68 -10.41
CA ASP A 414 -11.43 -25.00 -9.20
C ASP A 414 -10.10 -25.62 -8.71
N GLU A 415 -9.05 -24.82 -8.55
CA GLU A 415 -7.74 -25.25 -8.05
C GLU A 415 -7.76 -25.74 -6.59
N THR A 416 -8.88 -25.65 -5.88
CA THR A 416 -9.05 -26.16 -4.51
C THR A 416 -9.81 -27.49 -4.44
N ARG A 417 -10.42 -27.94 -5.55
CA ARG A 417 -11.23 -29.16 -5.61
C ARG A 417 -10.65 -30.20 -6.57
N GLY A 418 -10.77 -31.49 -6.25
CA GLY A 418 -10.46 -32.59 -7.17
C GLY A 418 -11.67 -32.98 -8.03
N TYR A 419 -11.43 -33.37 -9.28
CA TYR A 419 -12.44 -33.77 -10.27
C TYR A 419 -12.17 -35.17 -10.85
N ASP A 420 -11.37 -35.99 -10.14
CA ASP A 420 -11.01 -37.36 -10.52
C ASP A 420 -10.44 -37.50 -11.94
N ALA A 421 -9.74 -36.47 -12.44
CA ALA A 421 -9.11 -36.52 -13.74
C ALA A 421 -7.97 -37.56 -13.77
N SER A 422 -8.02 -38.47 -14.74
CA SER A 422 -7.02 -39.53 -14.95
C SER A 422 -6.38 -39.46 -16.34
N ALA A 423 -5.33 -40.24 -16.56
CA ALA A 423 -4.68 -40.34 -17.86
C ALA A 423 -5.63 -40.93 -18.94
N GLU A 424 -6.54 -41.84 -18.56
CA GLU A 424 -7.56 -42.32 -19.49
C GLU A 424 -8.57 -41.23 -19.85
N LEU A 425 -8.99 -40.42 -18.87
CA LEU A 425 -9.88 -39.28 -19.13
C LEU A 425 -9.21 -38.28 -20.08
N ALA A 426 -7.93 -37.97 -19.87
CA ALA A 426 -7.15 -37.12 -20.75
C ALA A 426 -7.14 -37.65 -22.20
N GLY A 427 -6.94 -38.97 -22.37
CA GLY A 427 -6.92 -39.59 -23.70
C GLY A 427 -8.29 -39.55 -24.39
N ARG A 428 -9.36 -39.85 -23.65
CA ARG A 428 -10.74 -39.72 -24.15
C ARG A 428 -11.07 -38.26 -24.51
N PHE A 429 -10.61 -37.30 -23.70
CA PHE A 429 -10.82 -35.88 -23.95
C PHE A 429 -10.18 -35.47 -25.28
N LEU A 430 -8.91 -35.81 -25.50
CA LEU A 430 -8.21 -35.50 -26.75
C LEU A 430 -8.83 -36.20 -27.95
N ALA A 431 -9.29 -37.44 -27.80
CA ALA A 431 -9.95 -38.17 -28.89
C ALA A 431 -11.27 -37.51 -29.32
N GLN A 432 -12.08 -37.07 -28.35
CA GLN A 432 -13.32 -36.33 -28.65
C GLN A 432 -13.02 -34.96 -29.26
N LEU A 433 -12.02 -34.25 -28.74
CA LEU A 433 -11.56 -32.98 -29.30
C LEU A 433 -11.08 -33.14 -30.75
N ALA A 434 -10.26 -34.15 -31.05
CA ALA A 434 -9.78 -34.45 -32.38
C ALA A 434 -10.95 -34.70 -33.36
N GLY A 435 -11.95 -35.48 -32.94
CA GLY A 435 -13.16 -35.72 -33.73
C GLY A 435 -13.92 -34.44 -34.08
N ARG A 436 -14.02 -33.48 -33.13
CA ARG A 436 -14.65 -32.16 -33.38
C ARG A 436 -13.87 -31.28 -34.34
N LEU A 437 -12.55 -31.41 -34.35
CA LEU A 437 -11.66 -30.70 -35.27
C LEU A 437 -11.55 -31.37 -36.65
N GLY A 438 -12.21 -32.52 -36.87
CA GLY A 438 -12.15 -33.27 -38.13
C GLY A 438 -10.88 -34.10 -38.29
N LEU A 439 -10.21 -34.44 -37.18
CA LEU A 439 -8.95 -35.17 -37.13
C LEU A 439 -9.19 -36.62 -36.72
N ALA A 440 -8.33 -37.52 -37.19
CA ALA A 440 -8.28 -38.88 -36.70
C ALA A 440 -7.58 -38.93 -35.32
N ALA A 441 -8.00 -39.86 -34.46
CA ALA A 441 -7.47 -40.02 -33.10
C ALA A 441 -6.21 -40.92 -33.04
N ASP A 442 -5.76 -41.42 -34.19
CA ASP A 442 -4.60 -42.31 -34.34
C ASP A 442 -3.26 -41.63 -34.02
N GLY A 443 -3.21 -40.29 -34.10
CA GLY A 443 -2.04 -39.50 -33.72
C GLY A 443 -1.90 -39.20 -32.23
N ILE A 444 -2.85 -39.61 -31.38
CA ILE A 444 -2.79 -39.37 -29.93
C ILE A 444 -1.93 -40.44 -29.26
N PHE A 445 -0.97 -40.03 -28.44
CA PHE A 445 -0.10 -40.97 -27.71
C PHE A 445 0.22 -40.50 -26.28
N PRO A 446 0.50 -41.44 -25.36
CA PRO A 446 0.87 -41.12 -23.99
C PRO A 446 2.29 -40.58 -23.87
N ALA A 447 2.51 -39.71 -22.90
CA ALA A 447 3.82 -39.24 -22.48
C ALA A 447 4.16 -39.72 -21.05
N TYR A 448 5.45 -39.94 -20.81
CA TYR A 448 5.98 -40.54 -19.59
C TYR A 448 7.13 -39.70 -19.02
N GLU A 449 7.39 -39.84 -17.73
CA GLU A 449 8.61 -39.31 -17.12
C GLU A 449 9.87 -39.98 -17.70
N ASP A 450 10.99 -39.25 -17.74
CA ASP A 450 12.27 -39.82 -18.16
C ASP A 450 12.89 -40.66 -17.04
N TRP A 451 12.46 -41.92 -16.98
CA TRP A 451 12.94 -42.87 -15.99
C TRP A 451 14.46 -43.09 -16.00
N PHE A 452 15.13 -42.96 -17.16
CA PHE A 452 16.59 -43.09 -17.21
C PHE A 452 17.28 -41.94 -16.47
N TYR A 453 16.78 -40.72 -16.65
CA TYR A 453 17.26 -39.56 -15.91
C TYR A 453 17.07 -39.74 -14.40
N TYR A 454 15.87 -40.14 -13.97
CA TYR A 454 15.55 -40.26 -12.55
C TYR A 454 16.28 -41.43 -11.86
N LEU A 455 16.51 -42.57 -12.55
CA LEU A 455 17.36 -43.65 -12.04
C LEU A 455 18.83 -43.22 -11.95
N TRP A 456 19.32 -42.48 -12.94
CA TRP A 456 20.67 -41.90 -12.87
C TRP A 456 20.78 -40.93 -11.68
N ARG A 457 19.74 -40.13 -11.42
CA ARG A 457 19.71 -39.18 -10.31
C ARG A 457 19.64 -39.87 -8.95
N GLU A 458 18.79 -40.89 -8.81
CA GLU A 458 18.70 -41.74 -7.62
C GLU A 458 20.06 -42.37 -7.28
N ARG A 459 20.77 -42.92 -8.26
CA ARG A 459 22.10 -43.50 -8.06
C ARG A 459 23.14 -42.51 -7.53
N ARG A 460 22.93 -41.21 -7.73
CA ARG A 460 23.82 -40.14 -7.23
C ARG A 460 23.46 -39.66 -5.83
N LEU A 461 22.35 -40.13 -5.25
CA LEU A 461 22.00 -39.82 -3.87
C LEU A 461 23.02 -40.44 -2.89
N PRO A 462 23.25 -39.82 -1.73
CA PRO A 462 24.05 -40.43 -0.66
C PRO A 462 23.54 -41.83 -0.30
N VAL A 463 24.45 -42.74 0.05
CA VAL A 463 24.12 -44.16 0.32
C VAL A 463 23.18 -44.37 1.51
N ASN A 464 22.95 -43.35 2.33
CA ASN A 464 22.14 -43.39 3.55
C ASN A 464 20.84 -42.58 3.45
N VAL A 465 20.41 -42.21 2.24
CA VAL A 465 19.12 -41.56 1.98
C VAL A 465 18.30 -42.38 0.98
N THR A 466 17.00 -42.09 0.88
CA THR A 466 16.11 -42.65 -0.13
C THR A 466 15.55 -41.53 -1.01
N PRO A 467 14.95 -41.81 -2.18
CA PRO A 467 14.26 -40.78 -2.97
C PRO A 467 13.20 -40.00 -2.19
N GLU A 468 12.52 -40.63 -1.23
CA GLU A 468 11.46 -40.03 -0.40
C GLU A 468 12.02 -39.09 0.70
N ASP A 469 13.24 -39.34 1.20
CA ASP A 469 13.97 -38.42 2.10
C ASP A 469 15.40 -38.19 1.58
N ALA A 470 15.51 -37.61 0.38
CA ALA A 470 16.78 -37.49 -0.33
C ALA A 470 17.80 -36.53 0.34
N ARG A 471 17.40 -35.80 1.41
CA ARG A 471 18.20 -34.79 2.14
C ARG A 471 18.99 -33.82 1.25
N LEU A 472 18.51 -33.56 0.04
CA LEU A 472 19.14 -32.62 -0.88
C LEU A 472 19.06 -31.21 -0.30
N ALA A 473 20.11 -30.39 -0.49
CA ALA A 473 20.11 -29.00 -0.05
C ALA A 473 18.95 -28.19 -0.67
N ASP A 474 18.52 -28.61 -1.87
CA ASP A 474 17.41 -28.07 -2.63
C ASP A 474 16.07 -28.72 -2.24
N PRO A 475 15.12 -27.98 -1.62
CA PRO A 475 13.81 -28.51 -1.25
C PRO A 475 12.91 -28.87 -2.44
N LEU A 476 12.98 -28.12 -3.54
CA LEU A 476 12.13 -28.34 -4.72
C LEU A 476 12.56 -29.60 -5.46
N GLU A 477 13.87 -29.79 -5.63
CA GLU A 477 14.39 -31.01 -6.21
C GLU A 477 14.05 -32.25 -5.36
N ARG A 478 14.10 -32.12 -4.03
CA ARG A 478 13.68 -33.17 -3.11
C ARG A 478 12.21 -33.55 -3.28
N GLU A 479 11.34 -32.54 -3.35
CA GLU A 479 9.91 -32.73 -3.55
C GLU A 479 9.59 -33.34 -4.93
N ARG A 480 10.30 -32.91 -5.98
CA ARG A 480 10.19 -33.49 -7.32
C ARG A 480 10.53 -34.98 -7.33
N LEU A 481 11.65 -35.37 -6.73
CA LEU A 481 12.03 -36.78 -6.64
C LEU A 481 10.95 -37.58 -5.90
N ARG A 482 10.51 -37.08 -4.73
CA ARG A 482 9.43 -37.72 -3.97
C ARG A 482 8.18 -37.92 -4.84
N LYS A 483 7.70 -36.86 -5.50
CA LYS A 483 6.50 -36.90 -6.35
C LYS A 483 6.62 -37.89 -7.51
N VAL A 484 7.75 -37.86 -8.25
CA VAL A 484 7.96 -38.72 -9.42
C VAL A 484 8.04 -40.19 -9.03
N PHE A 485 8.72 -40.52 -7.92
CA PHE A 485 8.81 -41.91 -7.44
C PHE A 485 7.51 -42.40 -6.78
N GLU A 486 6.75 -41.52 -6.11
CA GLU A 486 5.40 -41.83 -5.60
C GLU A 486 4.40 -42.08 -6.74
N GLN A 487 4.47 -41.29 -7.82
CA GLN A 487 3.62 -41.43 -9.01
C GLN A 487 3.98 -42.70 -9.82
N GLY A 488 5.25 -43.09 -9.84
CA GLY A 488 5.75 -44.26 -10.57
C GLY A 488 6.26 -43.90 -11.97
N LEU A 489 7.50 -44.31 -12.27
CA LEU A 489 8.21 -43.97 -13.52
C LEU A 489 7.62 -44.58 -14.80
N GLY A 490 6.76 -45.60 -14.67
CA GLY A 490 6.08 -46.25 -15.79
C GLY A 490 4.65 -45.75 -16.04
N GLU A 491 4.14 -44.87 -15.19
CA GLU A 491 2.78 -44.35 -15.30
C GLU A 491 2.69 -43.24 -16.35
N ILE A 492 1.51 -43.13 -16.98
CA ILE A 492 1.25 -42.10 -17.97
C ILE A 492 1.12 -40.76 -17.25
N VAL A 493 1.95 -39.79 -17.63
CA VAL A 493 1.89 -38.41 -17.11
C VAL A 493 0.70 -37.68 -17.74
N GLY A 494 0.50 -37.86 -19.03
CA GLY A 494 -0.56 -37.22 -19.79
C GLY A 494 -0.58 -37.69 -21.23
N GLN A 495 -1.44 -37.08 -22.04
CA GLN A 495 -1.68 -37.45 -23.43
C GLN A 495 -1.33 -36.29 -24.35
N VAL A 496 -0.78 -36.61 -25.52
CA VAL A 496 -0.30 -35.63 -26.50
C VAL A 496 -1.08 -35.78 -27.80
N LEU A 497 -1.59 -34.66 -28.32
CA LEU A 497 -2.18 -34.56 -29.65
C LEU A 497 -1.32 -33.59 -30.48
N PRO A 498 -0.49 -34.10 -31.42
CA PRO A 498 0.15 -33.26 -32.43
C PRO A 498 -0.92 -32.46 -33.18
N LEU A 499 -0.83 -31.14 -33.11
CA LEU A 499 -1.89 -30.27 -33.61
C LEU A 499 -1.29 -29.02 -34.25
N GLY A 500 -1.66 -28.77 -35.51
CA GLY A 500 -1.30 -27.56 -36.23
C GLY A 500 -2.34 -27.19 -37.28
N ARG A 501 -2.08 -26.11 -38.02
CA ARG A 501 -2.86 -25.75 -39.21
C ARG A 501 -2.23 -26.38 -40.45
N ASN A 502 -3.07 -26.76 -41.41
CA ASN A 502 -2.60 -27.27 -42.69
C ASN A 502 -1.87 -26.17 -43.50
N ALA A 503 -1.10 -26.57 -44.51
CA ALA A 503 -0.34 -25.62 -45.35
C ALA A 503 -1.21 -24.57 -46.07
N ALA A 504 -2.48 -24.89 -46.32
CA ALA A 504 -3.46 -23.96 -46.91
C ALA A 504 -4.08 -23.00 -45.88
N GLY A 505 -3.87 -23.23 -44.58
CA GLY A 505 -4.39 -22.43 -43.48
C GLY A 505 -5.90 -22.54 -43.25
N ASP A 506 -6.62 -23.42 -43.97
CA ASP A 506 -8.08 -23.53 -43.96
C ASP A 506 -8.62 -24.68 -43.09
N GLY A 507 -7.76 -25.60 -42.62
CA GLY A 507 -8.14 -26.74 -41.79
C GLY A 507 -7.11 -27.10 -40.71
N TRP A 508 -7.55 -27.91 -39.76
CA TRP A 508 -6.66 -28.52 -38.78
C TRP A 508 -5.92 -29.70 -39.40
N GLN A 509 -4.70 -29.94 -38.93
CA GLN A 509 -3.94 -31.15 -39.24
C GLN A 509 -3.34 -31.75 -37.98
N THR A 510 -3.21 -33.06 -38.00
CA THR A 510 -2.44 -33.86 -37.04
C THR A 510 -1.46 -34.73 -37.80
N GLY A 511 -0.43 -35.23 -37.13
CA GLY A 511 0.62 -36.02 -37.78
C GLY A 511 1.34 -36.93 -36.79
N SER A 512 2.03 -37.94 -37.32
CA SER A 512 2.81 -38.88 -36.51
C SER A 512 4.11 -38.24 -36.02
N TRP A 513 4.41 -38.41 -34.74
CA TRP A 513 5.73 -38.06 -34.20
C TRP A 513 6.67 -39.26 -34.34
N PHE A 514 7.84 -39.03 -34.94
CA PHE A 514 8.82 -40.08 -35.23
C PHE A 514 9.94 -40.00 -34.19
N LEU A 515 9.60 -40.42 -32.97
CA LEU A 515 10.53 -40.45 -31.85
C LEU A 515 11.51 -41.62 -31.98
N ARG A 516 12.71 -41.48 -31.40
CA ARG A 516 13.73 -42.55 -31.39
C ARG A 516 13.37 -43.73 -30.48
N ASP A 517 12.59 -43.46 -29.44
CA ASP A 517 12.07 -44.46 -28.51
C ASP A 517 10.60 -44.73 -28.85
N GLU A 518 10.10 -45.92 -28.50
CA GLU A 518 8.69 -46.27 -28.65
C GLU A 518 7.78 -45.42 -27.75
N HIS A 519 8.34 -44.82 -26.68
CA HIS A 519 7.60 -43.98 -25.73
C HIS A 519 8.03 -42.51 -25.80
N CYS A 520 7.07 -41.58 -25.73
CA CYS A 520 7.36 -40.16 -25.59
C CYS A 520 7.81 -39.84 -24.16
N ARG A 521 9.12 -39.68 -23.94
CA ARG A 521 9.68 -39.28 -22.64
C ARG A 521 9.82 -37.76 -22.55
N LEU A 522 9.26 -37.19 -21.49
CA LEU A 522 9.33 -35.77 -21.22
C LEU A 522 10.73 -35.36 -20.73
N LEU A 523 11.17 -34.17 -21.11
CA LEU A 523 12.33 -33.52 -20.51
C LEU A 523 12.11 -33.40 -18.99
N PRO A 524 13.07 -33.75 -18.12
CA PRO A 524 12.88 -33.69 -16.67
C PRO A 524 12.58 -32.26 -16.16
N GLY A 525 11.62 -32.10 -15.25
CA GLY A 525 11.28 -30.81 -14.64
C GLY A 525 9.84 -30.72 -14.12
N ASP A 526 9.44 -29.57 -13.57
CA ASP A 526 8.09 -29.36 -13.00
C ASP A 526 7.17 -28.47 -13.85
N SER A 527 7.66 -28.00 -15.00
CA SER A 527 6.82 -27.27 -15.96
C SER A 527 5.69 -28.16 -16.50
N ALA A 528 4.62 -27.55 -17.01
CA ALA A 528 3.55 -28.26 -17.71
C ALA A 528 4.12 -29.18 -18.80
N MET A 529 3.49 -30.35 -19.02
CA MET A 529 4.04 -31.37 -19.92
C MET A 529 4.31 -30.86 -21.33
N GLY A 530 3.54 -29.88 -21.82
CA GLY A 530 3.74 -29.28 -23.15
C GLY A 530 5.07 -28.53 -23.31
N TYR A 531 5.60 -27.90 -22.25
CA TYR A 531 6.94 -27.29 -22.26
C TYR A 531 8.07 -28.32 -22.15
N ARG A 532 7.73 -29.56 -21.79
CA ARG A 532 8.68 -30.67 -21.57
C ARG A 532 8.70 -31.66 -22.73
N LEU A 533 8.01 -31.39 -23.83
CA LEU A 533 7.98 -32.28 -24.99
C LEU A 533 9.37 -32.36 -25.67
N PRO A 534 9.84 -33.56 -26.07
CA PRO A 534 11.15 -33.77 -26.68
C PRO A 534 11.16 -33.39 -28.17
N LEU A 535 10.92 -32.11 -28.49
CA LEU A 535 10.78 -31.62 -29.87
C LEU A 535 12.07 -31.76 -30.70
N ASP A 536 13.22 -31.83 -30.03
CA ASP A 536 14.55 -32.06 -30.61
C ASP A 536 14.77 -33.51 -31.09
N SER A 537 13.98 -34.45 -30.56
CA SER A 537 14.01 -35.87 -30.95
C SER A 537 13.26 -36.16 -32.24
N GLN A 538 12.51 -35.18 -32.77
CA GLN A 538 11.82 -35.28 -34.04
C GLN A 538 12.79 -35.27 -35.22
N PRO A 539 12.39 -35.77 -36.41
CA PRO A 539 13.24 -35.74 -37.61
C PRO A 539 13.79 -34.34 -37.88
N TRP A 540 15.02 -34.27 -38.38
CA TRP A 540 15.67 -33.00 -38.70
C TRP A 540 14.91 -32.26 -39.81
N VAL A 541 14.86 -30.93 -39.69
CA VAL A 541 14.31 -30.02 -40.71
C VAL A 541 15.35 -28.95 -40.98
N SER A 542 15.48 -28.54 -42.25
CA SER A 542 16.37 -27.45 -42.62
C SER A 542 15.87 -26.14 -42.02
N GLU A 543 16.77 -25.16 -41.81
CA GLU A 543 16.38 -23.84 -41.28
C GLU A 543 15.33 -23.14 -42.16
N ALA A 544 15.41 -23.31 -43.48
CA ALA A 544 14.45 -22.74 -44.43
C ALA A 544 13.05 -23.41 -44.37
N ASP A 545 12.99 -24.69 -43.98
CA ASP A 545 11.75 -25.46 -43.89
C ASP A 545 11.17 -25.49 -42.47
N TYR A 546 11.87 -24.91 -41.49
CA TYR A 546 11.40 -24.89 -40.10
C TYR A 546 10.13 -24.03 -40.01
N PRO A 547 9.02 -24.55 -39.43
CA PRO A 547 7.75 -23.84 -39.40
C PRO A 547 7.76 -22.75 -38.30
N TYR A 548 8.49 -21.66 -38.54
CA TYR A 548 8.51 -20.51 -37.63
C TYR A 548 7.12 -19.88 -37.53
N ILE A 549 6.65 -19.70 -36.30
CA ILE A 549 5.43 -18.95 -36.02
C ILE A 549 5.80 -17.48 -36.01
N HIS A 550 5.43 -16.76 -37.06
CA HIS A 550 5.58 -15.32 -37.13
C HIS A 550 4.36 -14.64 -36.51
N ALA A 551 4.59 -13.87 -35.45
CA ALA A 551 3.53 -13.07 -34.85
C ALA A 551 3.05 -12.01 -35.85
N ALA A 552 1.73 -11.87 -35.98
CA ALA A 552 1.09 -10.82 -36.73
C ALA A 552 1.60 -9.44 -36.29
N ASP A 553 1.83 -8.53 -37.24
CA ASP A 553 2.19 -7.16 -36.91
C ASP A 553 0.96 -6.44 -36.33
N PRO A 554 1.02 -5.85 -35.12
CA PRO A 554 -0.13 -5.16 -34.53
C PRO A 554 -0.62 -3.95 -35.34
N GLY A 555 0.19 -3.43 -36.27
CA GLY A 555 -0.17 -2.34 -37.18
C GLY A 555 -0.90 -2.77 -38.45
N GLN A 556 -1.09 -4.07 -38.70
CA GLN A 556 -1.81 -4.54 -39.89
C GLN A 556 -3.34 -4.37 -39.75
N ALA A 557 -4.06 -4.42 -40.88
CA ALA A 557 -5.52 -4.44 -40.87
C ALA A 557 -6.04 -5.83 -40.50
N PHE A 558 -6.89 -5.92 -39.48
CA PHE A 558 -7.53 -7.17 -39.06
C PHE A 558 -9.00 -7.20 -39.51
N PRO A 559 -9.46 -8.26 -40.23
CA PRO A 559 -10.88 -8.40 -40.56
C PRO A 559 -11.72 -8.61 -39.28
N PRO A 560 -13.05 -8.44 -39.31
CA PRO A 560 -13.90 -8.82 -38.18
C PRO A 560 -13.76 -10.31 -37.83
N LEU A 561 -13.67 -10.64 -36.54
CA LEU A 561 -13.65 -12.02 -36.06
C LEU A 561 -14.97 -12.73 -36.37
N ARG A 562 -14.93 -14.05 -36.55
CA ARG A 562 -16.15 -14.88 -36.65
C ARG A 562 -16.98 -14.76 -35.37
N ARG A 563 -18.31 -14.74 -35.49
CA ARG A 563 -19.23 -14.71 -34.32
C ARG A 563 -19.17 -16.05 -33.57
N ALA A 564 -19.37 -16.05 -32.26
CA ALA A 564 -19.29 -17.27 -31.45
C ALA A 564 -20.29 -18.34 -31.91
N ALA A 565 -21.49 -17.92 -32.33
CA ALA A 565 -22.50 -18.83 -32.89
C ALA A 565 -22.04 -19.51 -34.21
N GLN A 566 -21.31 -18.79 -35.07
CA GLN A 566 -20.82 -19.33 -36.34
C GLN A 566 -19.73 -20.39 -36.10
N ILE A 567 -18.78 -20.10 -35.20
CA ILE A 567 -17.74 -21.05 -34.79
C ILE A 567 -18.38 -22.35 -34.27
N ARG A 568 -19.39 -22.24 -33.40
CA ARG A 568 -20.10 -23.41 -32.86
C ARG A 568 -20.87 -24.21 -33.93
N THR A 569 -21.53 -23.54 -34.88
CA THR A 569 -22.24 -24.25 -35.95
C THR A 569 -21.26 -25.00 -36.86
N GLN A 570 -20.08 -24.44 -37.14
CA GLN A 570 -19.02 -25.11 -37.88
C GLN A 570 -18.54 -26.38 -37.17
N LEU A 571 -18.32 -26.31 -35.85
CA LEU A 571 -17.93 -27.47 -35.03
C LEU A 571 -19.01 -28.57 -34.98
N ARG A 572 -20.30 -28.22 -35.10
CA ARG A 572 -21.41 -29.19 -35.14
C ARG A 572 -21.55 -29.91 -36.47
N GLN A 573 -21.08 -29.32 -37.57
CA GLN A 573 -21.26 -29.87 -38.92
C GLN A 573 -20.30 -31.01 -39.26
N GLY A 574 -19.38 -31.39 -38.35
CA GLY A 574 -18.56 -32.60 -38.43
C GLY A 574 -17.81 -32.75 -39.74
N ALA A 575 -16.58 -32.23 -39.82
CA ALA A 575 -15.72 -32.52 -40.97
C ALA A 575 -15.37 -34.02 -40.99
N GLN A 576 -15.44 -34.65 -42.17
CA GLN A 576 -14.99 -36.03 -42.35
C GLN A 576 -13.52 -36.15 -41.90
N ALA A 577 -13.24 -37.09 -40.99
CA ALA A 577 -11.90 -37.36 -40.52
C ALA A 577 -10.97 -37.65 -41.70
N ARG A 578 -9.97 -36.79 -41.91
CA ARG A 578 -8.93 -36.99 -42.92
C ARG A 578 -7.65 -37.42 -42.20
N GLY A 579 -7.38 -38.71 -42.18
CA GLY A 579 -6.06 -39.24 -41.82
C GLY A 579 -5.20 -39.34 -43.08
N GLN A 580 -4.07 -38.63 -43.12
CA GLN A 580 -2.98 -38.97 -44.02
C GLN A 580 -1.86 -39.56 -43.17
N ALA A 581 -1.60 -40.86 -43.33
CA ALA A 581 -0.44 -41.50 -42.73
C ALA A 581 0.82 -40.92 -43.40
N GLU A 582 1.57 -40.11 -42.67
CA GLU A 582 2.84 -39.58 -43.16
C GLU A 582 3.92 -40.67 -43.09
N ALA A 583 4.66 -40.82 -44.18
CA ALA A 583 5.84 -41.68 -44.18
C ALA A 583 6.97 -40.97 -43.42
N ALA A 584 7.74 -41.73 -42.63
CA ALA A 584 8.91 -41.21 -41.93
C ALA A 584 9.89 -40.57 -42.95
N PRO A 585 10.41 -39.35 -42.69
CA PRO A 585 11.41 -38.73 -43.55
C PRO A 585 12.65 -39.62 -43.72
N GLY A 586 13.23 -39.64 -44.92
CA GLY A 586 14.48 -40.36 -45.19
C GLY A 586 15.69 -39.75 -44.48
N LEU A 587 16.80 -40.50 -44.41
CA LEU A 587 18.08 -39.99 -43.89
C LEU A 587 18.51 -38.71 -44.63
N HIS A 588 18.79 -37.64 -43.88
CA HIS A 588 19.14 -36.30 -44.39
C HIS A 588 18.06 -35.59 -45.21
N GLN A 589 16.82 -36.11 -45.24
CA GLN A 589 15.69 -35.42 -45.84
C GLN A 589 15.11 -34.43 -44.83
N SER A 590 14.89 -33.19 -45.28
CA SER A 590 14.22 -32.17 -44.47
C SER A 590 12.75 -32.55 -44.22
N ALA A 591 12.36 -32.58 -42.95
CA ALA A 591 11.03 -32.98 -42.51
C ALA A 591 10.05 -31.79 -42.40
N ALA A 592 9.74 -31.16 -43.53
CA ALA A 592 8.88 -29.97 -43.60
C ALA A 592 7.40 -30.23 -43.27
N GLY A 593 6.89 -31.46 -43.48
CA GLY A 593 5.49 -31.83 -43.25
C GLY A 593 5.13 -32.17 -41.79
N VAL A 594 6.13 -32.45 -40.95
CA VAL A 594 5.90 -32.92 -39.58
C VAL A 594 5.32 -31.81 -38.72
N VAL A 595 4.17 -32.07 -38.10
CA VAL A 595 3.55 -31.17 -37.11
C VAL A 595 4.39 -31.15 -35.83
N ARG A 596 5.03 -30.01 -35.53
CA ARG A 596 5.94 -29.84 -34.38
C ARG A 596 5.31 -29.19 -33.15
N THR A 597 4.04 -28.85 -33.23
CA THR A 597 3.24 -28.30 -32.14
C THR A 597 2.27 -29.36 -31.63
N ALA A 598 1.90 -29.29 -30.36
CA ALA A 598 0.96 -30.24 -29.76
C ALA A 598 0.07 -29.57 -28.71
N LEU A 599 -1.16 -30.04 -28.64
CA LEU A 599 -2.04 -29.83 -27.49
C LEU A 599 -1.85 -31.00 -26.55
N CYS A 600 -1.64 -30.73 -25.26
CA CYS A 600 -1.47 -31.78 -24.26
C CYS A 600 -2.60 -31.75 -23.23
N ALA A 601 -2.96 -32.93 -22.73
CA ALA A 601 -3.90 -33.08 -21.62
C ALA A 601 -3.21 -33.80 -20.46
N GLU A 602 -3.05 -33.11 -19.34
CA GLU A 602 -2.31 -33.56 -18.17
C GLU A 602 -3.24 -33.61 -16.94
N PRO A 603 -3.53 -34.80 -16.37
CA PRO A 603 -4.15 -34.90 -15.06
C PRO A 603 -3.14 -34.50 -13.96
N ARG A 604 -3.44 -33.45 -13.18
CA ARG A 604 -2.66 -33.08 -11.99
C ARG A 604 -3.59 -32.89 -10.79
N ASP A 605 -3.32 -33.60 -9.71
CA ASP A 605 -4.10 -33.57 -8.46
C ASP A 605 -5.61 -33.76 -8.69
N GLY A 606 -5.95 -34.66 -9.61
CA GLY A 606 -7.34 -34.95 -10.00
C GLY A 606 -8.01 -33.87 -10.87
N ARG A 607 -7.25 -32.93 -11.45
CA ARG A 607 -7.75 -31.88 -12.37
C ARG A 607 -7.16 -32.06 -13.76
N LEU A 608 -7.93 -31.77 -14.80
CA LEU A 608 -7.44 -31.86 -16.17
C LEU A 608 -6.90 -30.50 -16.64
N TYR A 609 -5.59 -30.43 -16.87
CA TYR A 609 -4.94 -29.28 -17.48
C TYR A 609 -4.77 -29.50 -18.97
N LEU A 610 -5.09 -28.47 -19.75
CA LEU A 610 -4.94 -28.47 -21.20
C LEU A 610 -3.88 -27.45 -21.58
N PHE A 611 -2.76 -27.95 -22.09
CA PHE A 611 -1.68 -27.14 -22.62
C PHE A 611 -2.00 -26.71 -24.04
N MET A 612 -2.23 -25.42 -24.24
CA MET A 612 -2.54 -24.82 -25.53
C MET A 612 -1.29 -24.75 -26.41
N PRO A 613 -1.34 -25.21 -27.68
CA PRO A 613 -0.23 -25.05 -28.62
C PRO A 613 -0.11 -23.59 -29.09
N PRO A 614 1.08 -23.16 -29.55
CA PRO A 614 1.23 -21.84 -30.15
C PRO A 614 0.54 -21.80 -31.51
N LEU A 615 -0.22 -20.73 -31.77
CA LEU A 615 -0.91 -20.49 -33.04
C LEU A 615 -0.61 -19.07 -33.53
N ALA A 616 -0.47 -18.89 -34.84
CA ALA A 616 -0.15 -17.60 -35.45
C ALA A 616 -1.34 -16.63 -35.48
N GLU A 617 -2.57 -17.14 -35.56
CA GLU A 617 -3.79 -16.37 -35.78
C GLU A 617 -4.83 -16.60 -34.69
N LEU A 618 -5.59 -15.54 -34.36
CA LEU A 618 -6.61 -15.58 -33.32
C LEU A 618 -7.85 -16.40 -33.70
N ASP A 619 -8.30 -16.35 -34.97
CA ASP A 619 -9.51 -17.05 -35.41
C ASP A 619 -9.42 -18.58 -35.21
N PRO A 620 -8.33 -19.26 -35.62
CA PRO A 620 -8.13 -20.68 -35.30
C PRO A 620 -7.98 -20.95 -33.80
N TRP A 621 -7.37 -20.04 -33.04
CA TRP A 621 -7.22 -20.21 -31.61
C TRP A 621 -8.59 -20.18 -30.89
N LEU A 622 -9.48 -19.25 -31.27
CA LEU A 622 -10.86 -19.20 -30.76
C LEU A 622 -11.68 -20.44 -31.15
N GLU A 623 -11.44 -20.99 -32.33
CA GLU A 623 -12.07 -22.23 -32.79
C GLU A 623 -11.65 -23.43 -31.92
N LEU A 624 -10.36 -23.51 -31.56
CA LEU A 624 -9.84 -24.53 -30.66
C LEU A 624 -10.44 -24.41 -29.25
N VAL A 625 -10.52 -23.19 -28.70
CA VAL A 625 -11.16 -22.94 -27.40
C VAL A 625 -12.63 -23.34 -27.41
N ALA A 626 -13.37 -23.00 -28.46
CA ALA A 626 -14.78 -23.41 -28.59
C ALA A 626 -14.94 -24.93 -28.70
N ALA A 627 -14.01 -25.62 -29.37
CA ALA A 627 -14.00 -27.08 -29.45
C ALA A 627 -13.69 -27.71 -28.08
N ILE A 628 -12.73 -27.16 -27.33
CA ILE A 628 -12.40 -27.58 -25.96
C ILE A 628 -13.61 -27.40 -25.04
N GLU A 629 -14.29 -26.24 -25.05
CA GLU A 629 -15.46 -25.99 -24.24
C GLU A 629 -16.59 -26.99 -24.55
N ALA A 630 -16.81 -27.30 -25.83
CA ALA A 630 -17.81 -28.27 -26.25
C ALA A 630 -17.49 -29.69 -25.76
N THR A 631 -16.21 -30.09 -25.82
CA THR A 631 -15.74 -31.39 -25.30
C THR A 631 -15.85 -31.47 -23.77
N ALA A 632 -15.43 -30.42 -23.06
CA ALA A 632 -15.55 -30.32 -21.60
C ALA A 632 -17.00 -30.46 -21.14
N ARG A 633 -17.93 -29.82 -21.85
CA ARG A 633 -19.37 -29.94 -21.57
C ARG A 633 -19.90 -31.35 -21.77
N GLU A 634 -19.54 -32.00 -22.88
CA GLU A 634 -20.01 -33.35 -23.20
C GLU A 634 -19.48 -34.40 -22.22
N LEU A 635 -18.22 -34.25 -21.79
CA LEU A 635 -17.59 -35.16 -20.85
C LEU A 635 -17.83 -34.81 -19.38
N GLU A 636 -18.62 -33.75 -19.11
CA GLU A 636 -18.85 -33.19 -17.77
C GLU A 636 -17.53 -32.98 -17.00
N CYS A 637 -16.50 -32.52 -17.71
CA CYS A 637 -15.13 -32.44 -17.21
C CYS A 637 -14.68 -30.97 -17.22
N PRO A 638 -14.67 -30.30 -16.06
CA PRO A 638 -14.07 -28.98 -15.92
C PRO A 638 -12.56 -29.03 -16.19
N VAL A 639 -12.03 -28.00 -16.84
CA VAL A 639 -10.64 -27.94 -17.30
C VAL A 639 -9.93 -26.67 -16.86
N LEU A 640 -8.60 -26.73 -16.82
CA LEU A 640 -7.71 -25.58 -16.65
C LEU A 640 -6.90 -25.39 -17.93
N LEU A 641 -6.88 -24.18 -18.49
CA LEU A 641 -6.10 -23.87 -19.69
C LEU A 641 -4.76 -23.27 -19.30
N GLU A 642 -3.68 -23.75 -19.89
CA GLU A 642 -2.31 -23.26 -19.69
C GLU A 642 -1.51 -23.34 -20.99
N GLY A 643 -0.21 -23.02 -20.94
CA GLY A 643 0.67 -23.08 -22.11
C GLY A 643 0.71 -21.75 -22.86
N TYR A 644 0.55 -21.81 -24.18
CA TYR A 644 0.66 -20.63 -25.03
C TYR A 644 -0.65 -19.81 -25.02
N GLU A 645 -0.50 -18.52 -24.73
CA GLU A 645 -1.56 -17.51 -24.76
C GLU A 645 -2.15 -17.34 -26.17
N PRO A 646 -3.35 -16.72 -26.31
CA PRO A 646 -3.82 -16.29 -27.63
C PRO A 646 -2.78 -15.40 -28.30
N PRO A 647 -2.59 -15.49 -29.63
CA PRO A 647 -1.69 -14.60 -30.34
C PRO A 647 -2.10 -13.14 -30.12
N GLY A 648 -1.09 -12.26 -30.03
CA GLY A 648 -1.31 -10.83 -29.78
C GLY A 648 -2.21 -10.21 -30.84
N ASP A 649 -3.37 -9.69 -30.44
CA ASP A 649 -4.39 -9.18 -31.34
C ASP A 649 -5.14 -8.00 -30.71
N PRO A 650 -5.26 -6.85 -31.41
CA PRO A 650 -5.92 -5.65 -30.87
C PRO A 650 -7.43 -5.81 -30.68
N ARG A 651 -8.05 -6.89 -31.16
CA ARG A 651 -9.48 -7.19 -30.98
C ARG A 651 -9.76 -7.87 -29.62
N LEU A 652 -8.73 -8.26 -28.88
CA LEU A 652 -8.84 -8.77 -27.51
C LEU A 652 -8.49 -7.70 -26.48
N ASN A 653 -9.12 -7.82 -25.32
CA ASN A 653 -8.65 -7.21 -24.08
C ASN A 653 -8.08 -8.30 -23.18
N VAL A 654 -7.14 -7.89 -22.33
CA VAL A 654 -6.50 -8.76 -21.35
C VAL A 654 -6.23 -8.00 -20.06
N PHE A 655 -6.44 -8.67 -18.92
CA PHE A 655 -5.79 -8.29 -17.68
C PHE A 655 -4.99 -9.47 -17.14
N ARG A 656 -3.93 -9.19 -16.39
CA ARG A 656 -3.05 -10.20 -15.80
C ARG A 656 -2.83 -9.91 -14.33
N VAL A 657 -2.81 -10.97 -13.51
CA VAL A 657 -2.41 -10.90 -12.10
C VAL A 657 -1.18 -11.79 -11.95
N THR A 658 -0.05 -11.20 -11.57
CA THR A 658 1.27 -11.84 -11.55
C THR A 658 1.99 -11.61 -10.22
N PRO A 659 2.82 -12.56 -9.76
CA PRO A 659 3.64 -12.38 -8.58
C PRO A 659 4.97 -11.74 -8.96
N ASP A 660 5.28 -10.64 -8.28
CA ASP A 660 6.60 -10.02 -8.32
C ASP A 660 7.24 -10.01 -6.93
N PRO A 661 8.56 -9.78 -6.81
CA PRO A 661 9.23 -9.80 -5.52
C PRO A 661 8.57 -8.80 -4.57
N GLY A 662 8.06 -9.30 -3.45
CA GLY A 662 7.39 -8.48 -2.43
C GLY A 662 5.98 -7.96 -2.77
N VAL A 663 5.43 -8.22 -3.97
CA VAL A 663 4.10 -7.71 -4.39
C VAL A 663 3.32 -8.68 -5.28
N ILE A 664 2.01 -8.43 -5.43
CA ILE A 664 1.21 -8.87 -6.57
C ILE A 664 1.11 -7.68 -7.53
N GLU A 665 1.44 -7.88 -8.80
CA GLU A 665 1.26 -6.89 -9.86
C GLU A 665 -0.03 -7.21 -10.65
N VAL A 666 -0.80 -6.17 -10.97
CA VAL A 666 -2.01 -6.30 -11.79
C VAL A 666 -1.85 -5.46 -13.05
N ASN A 667 -1.72 -6.10 -14.20
CA ASN A 667 -1.72 -5.42 -15.50
C ASN A 667 -3.17 -5.25 -15.95
N ILE A 668 -3.70 -4.02 -15.90
CA ILE A 668 -5.07 -3.72 -16.30
C ILE A 668 -5.14 -3.32 -17.78
N HIS A 669 -6.19 -3.78 -18.46
CA HIS A 669 -6.51 -3.38 -19.83
C HIS A 669 -6.68 -1.85 -19.97
N PRO A 670 -6.24 -1.24 -21.09
CA PRO A 670 -6.16 0.20 -21.24
C PRO A 670 -7.54 0.88 -21.34
N SER A 671 -7.67 2.06 -20.74
CA SER A 671 -8.85 2.93 -20.77
C SER A 671 -8.77 3.94 -21.90
N SER A 672 -9.89 4.11 -22.60
CA SER A 672 -10.02 5.06 -23.71
C SER A 672 -10.58 6.42 -23.29
N SER A 673 -11.29 6.46 -22.15
CA SER A 673 -11.87 7.68 -21.59
C SER A 673 -11.55 7.86 -20.11
N TRP A 674 -11.78 9.08 -19.63
CA TRP A 674 -11.69 9.43 -18.21
C TRP A 674 -12.66 8.63 -17.35
N GLU A 675 -13.92 8.45 -17.79
CA GLU A 675 -14.91 7.65 -17.07
C GLU A 675 -14.45 6.19 -16.90
N GLU A 676 -13.92 5.56 -17.96
CA GLU A 676 -13.38 4.20 -17.88
C GLU A 676 -12.19 4.14 -16.93
N LEU A 677 -11.34 5.17 -16.91
CA LEU A 677 -10.18 5.22 -16.04
C LEU A 677 -10.57 5.32 -14.56
N VAL A 678 -11.54 6.17 -14.23
CA VAL A 678 -12.09 6.33 -12.88
C VAL A 678 -12.71 5.02 -12.41
N GLU A 679 -13.62 4.45 -13.21
CA GLU A 679 -14.35 3.23 -12.88
C GLU A 679 -13.39 2.06 -12.61
N ARG A 680 -12.43 1.82 -13.50
CA ARG A 680 -11.49 0.70 -13.36
C ARG A 680 -10.54 0.87 -12.18
N THR A 681 -10.06 2.09 -11.94
CA THR A 681 -9.15 2.38 -10.82
C THR A 681 -9.88 2.21 -9.49
N GLU A 682 -11.07 2.79 -9.33
CA GLU A 682 -11.84 2.65 -8.09
C GLU A 682 -12.23 1.19 -7.83
N PHE A 683 -12.68 0.47 -8.87
CA PHE A 683 -13.04 -0.94 -8.74
C PHE A 683 -11.84 -1.81 -8.35
N LEU A 684 -10.68 -1.62 -8.99
CA LEU A 684 -9.49 -2.42 -8.67
C LEU A 684 -9.04 -2.24 -7.22
N TYR A 685 -8.98 -1.00 -6.73
CA TYR A 685 -8.61 -0.72 -5.34
C TYR A 685 -9.59 -1.36 -4.35
N GLU A 686 -10.89 -1.23 -4.61
CA GLU A 686 -11.90 -1.84 -3.73
C GLU A 686 -11.88 -3.38 -3.80
N ALA A 687 -11.70 -3.96 -4.99
CA ALA A 687 -11.57 -5.41 -5.16
C ALA A 687 -10.33 -5.96 -4.43
N ALA A 688 -9.19 -5.25 -4.51
CA ALA A 688 -7.98 -5.59 -3.76
C ALA A 688 -8.24 -5.53 -2.25
N ARG A 689 -8.85 -4.43 -1.76
CA ARG A 689 -9.19 -4.25 -0.35
C ARG A 689 -10.10 -5.38 0.16
N GLN A 690 -11.13 -5.75 -0.59
CA GLN A 690 -12.04 -6.84 -0.24
C GLN A 690 -11.37 -8.23 -0.25
N THR A 691 -10.25 -8.37 -0.96
CA THR A 691 -9.38 -9.56 -0.97
C THR A 691 -8.23 -9.44 0.04
N ARG A 692 -8.30 -8.51 0.99
CA ARG A 692 -7.29 -8.33 2.04
C ARG A 692 -5.91 -7.96 1.49
N LEU A 693 -5.91 -7.23 0.38
CA LEU A 693 -4.73 -6.64 -0.24
C LEU A 693 -4.78 -5.11 -0.10
N ALA A 694 -3.62 -4.50 0.13
CA ALA A 694 -3.44 -3.05 0.25
C ALA A 694 -2.49 -2.52 -0.83
N SER A 695 -2.64 -1.23 -1.15
CA SER A 695 -1.78 -0.47 -2.06
C SER A 695 -0.61 0.22 -1.36
N GLU A 696 -0.44 -0.04 -0.06
CA GLU A 696 0.49 0.65 0.82
C GLU A 696 1.15 -0.32 1.81
N LYS A 697 2.28 0.10 2.39
CA LYS A 697 2.99 -0.57 3.47
C LYS A 697 3.39 0.42 4.55
N PHE A 698 3.64 -0.10 5.74
CA PHE A 698 4.25 0.66 6.82
C PHE A 698 5.66 0.15 7.08
N MET A 699 6.61 1.07 7.21
CA MET A 699 7.96 0.74 7.68
C MET A 699 7.94 0.53 9.20
N VAL A 700 8.96 -0.15 9.73
CA VAL A 700 9.08 -0.46 11.18
C VAL A 700 8.96 0.79 12.06
N ASP A 701 9.50 1.91 11.57
CA ASP A 701 9.51 3.19 12.28
C ASP A 701 8.18 3.97 12.15
N GLY A 702 7.18 3.38 11.52
CA GLY A 702 5.86 3.95 11.29
C GLY A 702 5.75 4.77 10.00
N ARG A 703 6.80 4.92 9.18
CA ARG A 703 6.67 5.63 7.89
C ARG A 703 5.68 4.94 6.97
N HIS A 704 4.86 5.74 6.32
CA HIS A 704 3.89 5.28 5.34
C HIS A 704 4.52 5.32 3.95
N VAL A 705 4.55 4.19 3.25
CA VAL A 705 5.15 4.04 1.92
C VAL A 705 4.21 3.26 0.99
N GLY A 706 4.46 3.29 -0.31
CA GLY A 706 3.76 2.42 -1.24
C GLY A 706 4.24 0.98 -1.08
N THR A 707 3.71 0.10 -1.92
CA THR A 707 4.03 -1.34 -1.90
C THR A 707 5.50 -1.69 -2.16
N GLY A 708 6.29 -0.77 -2.73
CA GLY A 708 7.67 -1.00 -3.19
C GLY A 708 7.80 -1.59 -4.60
N GLY A 709 6.68 -2.00 -5.22
CA GLY A 709 6.65 -2.53 -6.60
C GLY A 709 6.43 -1.47 -7.68
N GLY A 710 6.02 -0.25 -7.30
CA GLY A 710 5.67 0.83 -8.22
C GLY A 710 4.19 0.81 -8.66
N ASN A 711 3.81 1.84 -9.41
CA ASN A 711 2.51 2.01 -10.06
C ASN A 711 2.77 2.59 -11.45
N HIS A 712 3.39 1.79 -12.33
CA HIS A 712 3.78 2.26 -13.65
C HIS A 712 2.55 2.66 -14.45
N PHE A 713 2.61 3.84 -15.09
CA PHE A 713 1.56 4.29 -15.99
C PHE A 713 1.97 4.04 -17.44
N VAL A 714 1.06 3.44 -18.22
CA VAL A 714 1.29 3.12 -19.62
C VAL A 714 0.39 3.98 -20.49
N LEU A 715 0.98 4.81 -21.35
CA LEU A 715 0.27 5.68 -22.28
C LEU A 715 0.51 5.21 -23.70
N GLY A 716 -0.48 5.38 -24.58
CA GLY A 716 -0.33 5.02 -25.99
C GLY A 716 -1.62 5.22 -26.76
N GLY A 717 -1.83 4.40 -27.79
CA GLY A 717 -3.08 4.33 -28.54
C GLY A 717 -3.61 2.90 -28.58
N ALA A 718 -4.82 2.70 -29.10
CA ALA A 718 -5.44 1.38 -29.24
C ALA A 718 -4.65 0.44 -30.17
N THR A 719 -3.90 1.01 -31.12
CA THR A 719 -2.96 0.36 -32.03
C THR A 719 -1.68 1.19 -32.14
N PRO A 720 -0.57 0.65 -32.65
CA PRO A 720 0.65 1.43 -32.88
C PRO A 720 0.42 2.63 -33.80
N ALA A 721 -0.46 2.48 -34.80
CA ALA A 721 -0.81 3.56 -35.73
C ALA A 721 -1.61 4.69 -35.04
N ASP A 722 -2.31 4.40 -33.95
CA ASP A 722 -3.03 5.38 -33.14
C ASP A 722 -2.15 6.04 -32.07
N SER A 723 -0.96 5.50 -31.81
CA SER A 723 -0.07 6.00 -30.74
C SER A 723 0.25 7.49 -30.92
N PRO A 724 -0.06 8.34 -29.92
CA PRO A 724 0.24 9.77 -30.03
C PRO A 724 1.75 10.02 -30.12
N PHE A 725 2.58 9.16 -29.52
CA PHE A 725 4.04 9.29 -29.52
C PHE A 725 4.68 8.92 -30.85
N LEU A 726 4.08 7.99 -31.61
CA LEU A 726 4.57 7.62 -32.94
C LEU A 726 4.05 8.59 -34.02
N ARG A 727 2.82 9.09 -33.86
CA ARG A 727 2.25 10.10 -34.77
C ARG A 727 2.88 11.49 -34.60
N ARG A 728 3.24 11.84 -33.37
CA ARG A 728 3.86 13.13 -33.00
C ARG A 728 5.04 12.87 -32.04
N PRO A 729 6.24 12.53 -32.56
CA PRO A 729 7.42 12.29 -31.73
C PRO A 729 7.83 13.46 -30.83
N ASP A 730 7.48 14.69 -31.22
CA ASP A 730 7.68 15.89 -30.41
C ASP A 730 6.91 15.88 -29.08
N LEU A 731 5.85 15.08 -28.95
CA LEU A 731 5.16 14.87 -27.67
C LEU A 731 6.06 14.16 -26.66
N LEU A 732 6.77 13.11 -27.08
CA LEU A 732 7.71 12.39 -26.21
C LEU A 732 8.89 13.28 -25.81
N ARG A 733 9.43 14.05 -26.76
CA ARG A 733 10.43 15.09 -26.48
C ARG A 733 9.92 16.10 -25.44
N SER A 734 8.68 16.55 -25.58
CA SER A 734 8.07 17.53 -24.67
C SER A 734 7.99 16.97 -23.26
N LEU A 735 7.50 15.74 -23.10
CA LEU A 735 7.43 15.08 -21.80
C LEU A 735 8.81 14.94 -21.15
N ILE A 736 9.80 14.40 -21.87
CA ILE A 736 11.15 14.22 -21.33
C ILE A 736 11.78 15.57 -20.95
N SER A 737 11.67 16.57 -21.83
CA SER A 737 12.25 17.90 -21.59
C SER A 737 11.59 18.60 -20.40
N TYR A 738 10.27 18.44 -20.25
CA TYR A 738 9.50 19.07 -19.18
C TYR A 738 9.77 18.41 -17.83
N TRP A 739 9.76 17.07 -17.74
CA TRP A 739 10.17 16.34 -16.53
C TRP A 739 11.60 16.66 -16.12
N HIS A 740 12.49 16.81 -17.10
CA HIS A 740 13.87 17.18 -16.83
C HIS A 740 13.97 18.58 -16.20
N ASN A 741 13.25 19.55 -16.77
CA ASN A 741 13.23 20.93 -16.30
C ASN A 741 12.38 21.15 -15.03
N HIS A 742 11.53 20.19 -14.64
CA HIS A 742 10.73 20.24 -13.42
C HIS A 742 10.97 18.99 -12.56
N PRO A 743 12.08 18.96 -11.78
CA PRO A 743 12.42 17.80 -10.94
C PRO A 743 11.33 17.36 -9.96
N SER A 744 10.40 18.24 -9.59
CA SER A 744 9.25 17.89 -8.75
C SER A 744 8.43 16.73 -9.32
N LEU A 745 8.30 16.62 -10.65
CA LEU A 745 7.55 15.55 -11.30
C LEU A 745 8.20 14.17 -11.16
N SER A 746 9.52 14.12 -10.96
CA SER A 746 10.25 12.89 -10.67
C SER A 746 10.21 12.51 -9.19
N TYR A 747 10.27 13.50 -8.29
CA TYR A 747 10.48 13.26 -6.86
C TYR A 747 9.22 13.24 -6.00
N LEU A 748 8.16 13.96 -6.38
CA LEU A 748 6.92 14.00 -5.61
C LEU A 748 6.20 12.65 -5.60
N PHE A 749 6.28 11.92 -6.73
CA PHE A 749 5.53 10.68 -6.93
C PHE A 749 6.39 9.42 -6.86
N SER A 750 7.73 9.53 -6.78
CA SER A 750 8.62 8.37 -6.68
C SER A 750 8.59 7.70 -5.31
N GLY A 751 9.11 6.47 -5.24
CA GLY A 751 9.41 5.77 -3.98
C GLY A 751 10.50 6.45 -3.15
N LEU A 752 10.83 5.88 -1.98
CA LEU A 752 11.94 6.36 -1.13
C LEU A 752 13.32 6.08 -1.74
N PHE A 753 13.43 5.00 -2.52
CA PHE A 753 14.67 4.64 -3.19
C PHE A 753 14.81 5.44 -4.50
N ILE A 754 15.46 6.60 -4.42
CA ILE A 754 15.76 7.49 -5.54
C ILE A 754 17.26 7.56 -5.83
N GLY A 755 17.63 8.16 -6.96
CA GLY A 755 19.03 8.34 -7.39
C GLY A 755 19.43 7.40 -8.52
N PRO A 756 20.73 7.40 -8.91
CA PRO A 756 21.22 6.78 -10.15
C PRO A 756 21.04 5.27 -10.22
N THR A 757 20.86 4.61 -9.09
CA THR A 757 20.72 3.16 -8.97
C THR A 757 19.30 2.73 -8.57
N SER A 758 18.35 3.66 -8.56
CA SER A 758 16.94 3.40 -8.23
C SER A 758 16.22 2.53 -9.28
N GLN A 759 14.94 2.24 -9.08
CA GLN A 759 14.13 1.49 -10.05
C GLN A 759 13.77 2.31 -11.30
N ALA A 760 13.87 3.64 -11.22
CA ALA A 760 13.49 4.58 -12.26
C ALA A 760 14.37 5.86 -12.24
N PRO A 761 15.71 5.77 -12.34
CA PRO A 761 16.59 6.93 -12.37
C PRO A 761 16.24 7.94 -13.46
N ARG A 762 16.47 9.22 -13.13
CA ARG A 762 16.48 10.31 -14.12
C ARG A 762 17.73 10.21 -15.00
N VAL A 763 17.61 10.72 -16.22
CA VAL A 763 18.69 10.70 -17.23
C VAL A 763 19.96 11.44 -16.79
N ASP A 764 19.83 12.44 -15.91
CA ASP A 764 20.94 13.29 -15.45
C ASP A 764 21.58 12.88 -14.12
N GLU A 765 21.12 11.80 -13.48
CA GLU A 765 21.68 11.34 -12.20
C GLU A 765 22.91 10.44 -12.34
N ALA A 766 23.07 9.79 -13.51
CA ALA A 766 24.05 8.72 -13.70
C ALA A 766 25.29 9.14 -14.51
N ARG A 767 25.11 9.99 -15.55
CA ARG A 767 26.14 10.24 -16.56
C ARG A 767 26.18 11.73 -16.94
N ASN A 768 27.33 12.37 -16.73
CA ASN A 768 27.50 13.82 -16.84
C ASN A 768 27.28 14.40 -18.26
N ASP A 769 27.48 13.61 -19.31
CA ASP A 769 27.31 13.99 -20.72
C ASP A 769 25.92 13.63 -21.28
N ALA A 770 25.09 12.88 -20.55
CA ALA A 770 23.83 12.35 -21.06
C ALA A 770 22.90 13.44 -21.61
N LEU A 771 22.83 14.59 -20.95
CA LEU A 771 21.98 15.70 -21.38
C LEU A 771 22.45 16.38 -22.67
N TYR A 772 23.76 16.40 -22.92
CA TYR A 772 24.29 16.90 -24.18
C TYR A 772 23.89 15.98 -25.33
N GLU A 773 24.09 14.66 -25.16
CA GLU A 773 23.69 13.67 -26.16
C GLU A 773 22.17 13.63 -26.38
N LEU A 774 21.37 13.86 -25.33
CA LEU A 774 19.91 13.96 -25.42
C LEU A 774 19.47 15.20 -26.21
N GLU A 775 20.12 16.36 -26.03
CA GLU A 775 19.88 17.56 -26.83
C GLU A 775 20.22 17.33 -28.31
N VAL A 776 21.31 16.61 -28.60
CA VAL A 776 21.66 16.20 -29.98
C VAL A 776 20.59 15.28 -30.55
N ALA A 777 20.12 14.29 -29.80
CA ALA A 777 19.05 13.39 -30.22
C ALA A 777 17.74 14.16 -30.51
N PHE A 778 17.37 15.12 -29.66
CA PHE A 778 16.21 15.99 -29.86
C PHE A 778 16.32 16.86 -31.12
N ALA A 779 17.52 17.33 -31.46
CA ALA A 779 17.76 18.07 -32.69
C ALA A 779 17.62 17.22 -33.96
N GLN A 780 17.73 15.89 -33.85
CA GLN A 780 17.51 14.94 -34.95
C GLN A 780 16.05 14.45 -35.05
N MET A 781 15.19 14.82 -34.09
CA MET A 781 13.77 14.49 -34.17
C MET A 781 13.08 15.34 -35.26
N PRO A 782 12.13 14.77 -36.01
CA PRO A 782 11.41 15.51 -37.03
C PRO A 782 10.52 16.60 -36.42
N GLU A 783 10.34 17.67 -37.19
CA GLU A 783 9.42 18.75 -36.86
C GLU A 783 7.96 18.26 -36.81
N PRO A 784 7.11 18.89 -35.98
CA PRO A 784 5.69 18.55 -35.91
C PRO A 784 5.02 18.53 -37.29
N GLY A 785 4.43 17.40 -37.66
CA GLY A 785 3.73 17.19 -38.93
C GLY A 785 4.61 16.69 -40.08
N ALA A 786 5.93 16.55 -39.89
CA ALA A 786 6.79 15.83 -40.82
C ALA A 786 6.61 14.31 -40.69
N ASP A 787 6.82 13.57 -41.78
CA ASP A 787 6.76 12.12 -41.78
C ASP A 787 7.96 11.54 -41.01
N CYS A 788 7.70 10.64 -40.06
CA CYS A 788 8.72 10.04 -39.19
C CYS A 788 8.55 8.52 -39.20
N PRO A 789 9.56 7.75 -39.65
CA PRO A 789 9.52 6.32 -39.47
C PRO A 789 9.54 5.98 -37.96
N PRO A 790 8.61 5.15 -37.43
CA PRO A 790 8.50 4.89 -35.99
C PRO A 790 9.78 4.36 -35.33
N TRP A 791 10.60 3.58 -36.05
CA TRP A 791 11.86 3.04 -35.54
C TRP A 791 12.92 4.10 -35.25
N LEU A 792 12.83 5.29 -35.87
CA LEU A 792 13.81 6.35 -35.66
C LEU A 792 13.71 6.92 -34.25
N VAL A 793 12.50 7.11 -33.73
CA VAL A 793 12.25 7.62 -32.37
C VAL A 793 12.88 6.68 -31.33
N ASP A 794 12.71 5.37 -31.51
CA ASP A 794 13.34 4.35 -30.67
C ASP A 794 14.87 4.46 -30.71
N ARG A 795 15.48 4.47 -31.90
CA ARG A 795 16.94 4.46 -32.04
C ARG A 795 17.60 5.76 -31.56
N LEU A 796 16.90 6.89 -31.59
CA LEU A 796 17.41 8.15 -31.04
C LEU A 796 17.46 8.16 -29.51
N LEU A 797 16.53 7.47 -28.83
CA LEU A 797 16.35 7.58 -27.37
C LEU A 797 16.79 6.35 -26.58
N ARG A 798 16.74 5.15 -27.17
CA ARG A 798 16.94 3.86 -26.46
C ARG A 798 18.23 3.76 -25.68
N ASN A 799 19.33 4.32 -26.20
CA ASN A 799 20.64 4.26 -25.54
C ASN A 799 20.89 5.42 -24.56
N LEU A 800 19.94 6.35 -24.45
CA LEU A 800 20.00 7.51 -23.56
C LEU A 800 19.03 7.35 -22.38
N LEU A 801 17.88 6.73 -22.61
CA LEU A 801 16.90 6.38 -21.58
C LEU A 801 17.23 5.00 -20.98
N VAL A 802 18.30 4.96 -20.19
CA VAL A 802 18.81 3.75 -19.53
C VAL A 802 19.30 4.05 -18.12
N ASP A 803 19.36 3.01 -17.27
CA ASP A 803 20.08 3.10 -16.00
C ASP A 803 21.63 3.04 -16.19
N VAL A 804 22.36 3.12 -15.08
CA VAL A 804 23.84 3.00 -15.05
C VAL A 804 24.39 1.71 -15.67
N SER A 805 23.57 0.66 -15.81
CA SER A 805 23.96 -0.63 -16.40
C SER A 805 23.55 -0.77 -17.88
N GLY A 806 22.88 0.23 -18.45
CA GLY A 806 22.36 0.19 -19.81
C GLY A 806 20.98 -0.46 -19.93
N ASN A 807 20.25 -0.65 -18.82
CA ASN A 807 18.93 -1.26 -18.81
C ASN A 807 17.83 -0.22 -19.09
N THR A 808 17.14 -0.36 -20.22
CA THR A 808 16.03 0.50 -20.67
C THR A 808 14.77 0.35 -19.80
N HIS A 809 14.51 -0.85 -19.30
CA HIS A 809 13.37 -1.15 -18.43
C HIS A 809 13.49 -0.47 -17.05
N ARG A 810 14.64 0.14 -16.72
CA ARG A 810 14.86 0.88 -15.47
C ARG A 810 14.89 2.38 -15.67
N ALA A 811 14.63 2.90 -16.87
CA ALA A 811 14.55 4.34 -17.07
C ALA A 811 13.23 4.91 -16.52
N GLU A 812 13.26 6.17 -16.06
CA GLU A 812 12.03 6.90 -15.68
C GLU A 812 10.98 6.90 -16.82
N PHE A 813 11.44 7.14 -18.05
CA PHE A 813 10.68 6.98 -19.28
C PHE A 813 11.13 5.71 -20.01
N CYS A 814 10.37 4.64 -19.85
CA CYS A 814 10.64 3.35 -20.47
C CYS A 814 9.98 3.26 -21.85
N ILE A 815 10.80 3.02 -22.87
CA ILE A 815 10.37 2.92 -24.28
C ILE A 815 10.45 1.49 -24.82
N ASP A 816 10.58 0.48 -23.96
CA ASP A 816 10.64 -0.93 -24.39
C ASP A 816 9.37 -1.38 -25.11
N LYS A 817 8.23 -0.80 -24.73
CA LYS A 817 6.93 -1.05 -25.36
C LYS A 817 6.60 -0.03 -26.47
N LEU A 818 7.55 0.84 -26.88
CA LEU A 818 7.29 1.88 -27.89
C LEU A 818 7.34 1.32 -29.31
N TYR A 819 8.54 1.07 -29.87
CA TYR A 819 8.67 0.51 -31.22
C TYR A 819 10.02 -0.16 -31.44
N SER A 820 10.12 -1.47 -31.19
CA SER A 820 11.31 -2.23 -31.56
C SER A 820 11.28 -2.62 -33.05
N PRO A 821 12.30 -2.27 -33.85
CA PRO A 821 12.38 -2.73 -35.23
C PRO A 821 12.70 -4.24 -35.33
N ASP A 822 13.21 -4.84 -34.25
CA ASP A 822 13.81 -6.18 -34.24
C ASP A 822 12.76 -7.31 -34.23
N SER A 823 11.52 -7.05 -33.81
CA SER A 823 10.39 -8.01 -33.87
C SER A 823 9.04 -7.32 -34.09
N SER A 824 8.04 -8.04 -34.62
CA SER A 824 6.66 -7.54 -34.72
C SER A 824 5.99 -7.40 -33.35
N SER A 825 6.33 -8.27 -32.39
CA SER A 825 5.79 -8.25 -31.02
C SER A 825 6.23 -7.02 -30.21
N GLY A 826 7.36 -6.40 -30.55
CA GLY A 826 7.88 -5.21 -29.87
C GLY A 826 7.34 -3.88 -30.42
N ARG A 827 6.37 -3.90 -31.34
CA ARG A 827 5.80 -2.71 -31.99
C ARG A 827 4.43 -2.40 -31.38
N LEU A 828 4.39 -1.89 -30.15
CA LEU A 828 3.13 -1.65 -29.43
C LEU A 828 2.69 -0.18 -29.40
N GLY A 829 3.61 0.76 -29.58
CA GLY A 829 3.34 2.20 -29.56
C GLY A 829 3.07 2.75 -28.15
N LEU A 830 3.59 2.12 -27.11
CA LEU A 830 3.33 2.45 -25.72
C LEU A 830 4.55 3.08 -25.04
N LEU A 831 4.32 4.11 -24.23
CA LEU A 831 5.28 4.73 -23.34
C LEU A 831 4.93 4.35 -21.90
N GLU A 832 5.92 3.91 -21.14
CA GLU A 832 5.74 3.55 -19.72
C GLU A 832 6.49 4.55 -18.83
N LEU A 833 5.77 5.19 -17.90
CA LEU A 833 6.35 6.06 -16.88
C LEU A 833 6.51 5.28 -15.58
N ARG A 834 7.74 5.18 -15.09
CA ARG A 834 8.11 4.26 -14.00
C ARG A 834 8.36 4.93 -12.65
N ALA A 835 8.63 6.24 -12.62
CA ALA A 835 8.87 6.99 -11.39
C ALA A 835 7.60 7.33 -10.60
N PHE A 836 6.66 6.39 -10.53
CA PHE A 836 5.41 6.51 -9.77
C PHE A 836 5.33 5.35 -8.77
N GLU A 837 5.30 5.69 -7.50
CA GLU A 837 4.97 4.79 -6.41
C GLU A 837 3.45 4.61 -6.30
N MET A 838 3.03 3.45 -5.81
CA MET A 838 1.63 3.16 -5.58
C MET A 838 1.04 4.11 -4.51
N PRO A 839 0.02 4.92 -4.84
CA PRO A 839 -0.60 5.78 -3.85
C PRO A 839 -1.60 4.99 -2.99
N PRO A 840 -1.74 5.34 -1.70
CA PRO A 840 -2.69 4.77 -0.73
C PRO A 840 -4.15 4.67 -1.17
N HIS A 841 -4.58 5.53 -2.10
CA HIS A 841 -6.00 5.72 -2.40
C HIS A 841 -6.24 5.88 -3.90
N ALA A 842 -7.28 5.24 -4.42
CA ALA A 842 -7.65 5.26 -5.84
C ALA A 842 -7.74 6.68 -6.41
N ARG A 843 -8.43 7.59 -5.70
CA ARG A 843 -8.54 9.00 -6.09
C ARG A 843 -7.20 9.74 -6.18
N MET A 844 -6.21 9.41 -5.34
CA MET A 844 -4.86 9.99 -5.44
C MET A 844 -4.15 9.49 -6.71
N SER A 845 -4.33 8.22 -7.08
CA SER A 845 -3.87 7.69 -8.38
C SER A 845 -4.53 8.43 -9.53
N LEU A 846 -5.85 8.64 -9.47
CA LEU A 846 -6.59 9.35 -10.51
C LEU A 846 -6.13 10.81 -10.64
N ALA A 847 -5.78 11.51 -9.56
CA ALA A 847 -5.22 12.85 -9.64
C ALA A 847 -3.86 12.89 -10.36
N GLN A 848 -2.98 11.89 -10.15
CA GLN A 848 -1.74 11.74 -10.92
C GLN A 848 -2.03 11.50 -12.40
N GLN A 849 -2.99 10.62 -12.71
CA GLN A 849 -3.36 10.30 -14.09
C GLN A 849 -4.01 11.50 -14.80
N LEU A 850 -4.79 12.31 -14.09
CA LEU A 850 -5.35 13.57 -14.60
C LEU A 850 -4.25 14.57 -14.96
N LEU A 851 -3.23 14.72 -14.12
CA LEU A 851 -2.05 15.55 -14.39
C LEU A 851 -1.36 15.10 -15.69
N LEU A 852 -1.12 13.80 -15.84
CA LEU A 852 -0.51 13.24 -17.06
C LEU A 852 -1.35 13.52 -18.31
N ARG A 853 -2.68 13.30 -18.25
CA ARG A 853 -3.58 13.60 -19.37
C ARG A 853 -3.60 15.09 -19.72
N GLY A 854 -3.59 15.97 -18.71
CA GLY A 854 -3.53 17.43 -18.90
C GLY A 854 -2.23 17.87 -19.59
N LEU A 855 -1.09 17.31 -19.17
CA LEU A 855 0.21 17.59 -19.80
C LEU A 855 0.27 17.08 -21.24
N VAL A 856 -0.26 15.88 -21.52
CA VAL A 856 -0.37 15.37 -22.89
C VAL A 856 -1.24 16.29 -23.75
N ALA A 857 -2.39 16.72 -23.24
CA ALA A 857 -3.29 17.62 -23.97
C ALA A 857 -2.64 18.99 -24.26
N ARG A 858 -1.91 19.55 -23.28
CA ARG A 858 -1.12 20.77 -23.45
C ARG A 858 -0.02 20.58 -24.49
N PHE A 859 0.84 19.58 -24.35
CA PHE A 859 1.98 19.39 -25.25
C PHE A 859 1.57 19.03 -26.68
N TRP A 860 0.41 18.40 -26.86
CA TRP A 860 -0.16 18.16 -28.18
C TRP A 860 -0.50 19.46 -28.93
N GLU A 861 -1.10 20.43 -28.23
CA GLU A 861 -1.46 21.73 -28.78
C GLU A 861 -0.25 22.64 -28.95
N GLN A 862 0.60 22.70 -27.94
CA GLN A 862 1.80 23.51 -27.94
C GLN A 862 2.98 22.65 -27.45
N PRO A 863 3.90 22.22 -28.34
CA PRO A 863 5.05 21.44 -27.92
C PRO A 863 5.94 22.19 -26.92
N TYR A 864 6.53 21.47 -25.97
CA TYR A 864 7.54 22.01 -25.05
C TYR A 864 8.93 21.65 -25.55
N ALA A 865 9.58 22.60 -26.22
CA ALA A 865 10.87 22.40 -26.89
C ALA A 865 11.84 23.52 -26.51
N PRO A 866 12.34 23.56 -25.25
CA PRO A 866 13.29 24.57 -24.85
C PRO A 866 14.58 24.46 -25.68
N PRO A 867 15.29 25.57 -25.92
CA PRO A 867 16.54 25.55 -26.69
C PRO A 867 17.67 24.78 -25.98
N LYS A 868 17.59 24.64 -24.66
CA LYS A 868 18.54 23.90 -23.83
C LYS A 868 17.82 23.31 -22.62
N LEU A 869 18.22 22.12 -22.20
CA LEU A 869 17.77 21.50 -20.96
C LEU A 869 18.50 22.12 -19.75
N ALA A 870 17.80 22.26 -18.63
CA ALA A 870 18.38 22.75 -17.38
C ALA A 870 19.60 21.90 -16.96
N ARG A 871 20.61 22.50 -16.35
CA ARG A 871 21.80 21.79 -15.86
C ARG A 871 21.87 21.93 -14.34
N TRP A 872 21.06 21.12 -13.64
CA TRP A 872 20.90 21.20 -12.19
C TRP A 872 22.17 20.91 -11.41
N GLY A 873 22.98 19.94 -11.87
CA GLY A 873 24.19 19.54 -11.15
C GLY A 873 23.85 19.11 -9.72
N THR A 874 24.61 19.59 -8.74
CA THR A 874 24.39 19.24 -7.33
C THR A 874 23.18 19.90 -6.70
N GLU A 875 22.57 20.93 -7.32
CA GLU A 875 21.27 21.46 -6.85
C GLU A 875 20.17 20.40 -6.88
N LEU A 876 20.28 19.40 -7.76
CA LEU A 876 19.32 18.30 -7.84
C LEU A 876 19.27 17.51 -6.51
N HIS A 877 20.42 17.26 -5.89
CA HIS A 877 20.56 16.49 -4.65
C HIS A 877 20.69 17.36 -3.38
N ASP A 878 20.55 18.67 -3.52
CA ASP A 878 20.44 19.61 -2.39
C ASP A 878 19.06 20.27 -2.32
N ARG A 879 18.67 21.01 -3.36
CA ARG A 879 17.47 21.83 -3.40
C ARG A 879 16.22 20.99 -3.68
N PHE A 880 16.24 20.19 -4.74
CA PHE A 880 15.06 19.45 -5.23
C PHE A 880 14.73 18.18 -4.44
N LEU A 881 15.49 17.90 -3.38
CA LEU A 881 15.13 16.88 -2.39
C LEU A 881 14.34 17.43 -1.20
N LEU A 882 14.18 18.76 -1.14
CA LEU A 882 13.47 19.43 -0.05
C LEU A 882 12.00 19.70 -0.43
N PRO A 883 11.03 19.36 0.43
CA PRO A 883 9.61 19.52 0.14
C PRO A 883 9.21 20.93 -0.33
N HIS A 884 9.82 21.98 0.23
CA HIS A 884 9.52 23.35 -0.14
C HIS A 884 9.82 23.65 -1.61
N PHE A 885 10.96 23.21 -2.12
CA PHE A 885 11.35 23.47 -3.50
C PHE A 885 10.70 22.51 -4.48
N VAL A 886 10.41 21.27 -4.06
CA VAL A 886 9.54 20.38 -4.81
C VAL A 886 8.15 20.99 -4.97
N GLN A 887 7.59 21.57 -3.90
CA GLN A 887 6.30 22.24 -3.96
C GLN A 887 6.34 23.50 -4.83
N GLN A 888 7.38 24.33 -4.69
CA GLN A 888 7.55 25.52 -5.51
C GLN A 888 7.62 25.19 -7.01
N ASP A 889 8.46 24.22 -7.40
CA ASP A 889 8.59 23.79 -8.79
C ASP A 889 7.31 23.12 -9.32
N PHE A 890 6.61 22.37 -8.47
CA PHE A 890 5.33 21.76 -8.85
C PHE A 890 4.23 22.81 -9.03
N ASP A 891 4.19 23.84 -8.19
CA ASP A 891 3.25 24.96 -8.32
C ASP A 891 3.44 25.70 -9.65
N ASP A 892 4.67 25.80 -10.16
CA ASP A 892 4.95 26.34 -11.51
C ASP A 892 4.33 25.44 -12.60
N VAL A 893 4.43 24.11 -12.47
CA VAL A 893 3.76 23.17 -13.39
C VAL A 893 2.24 23.35 -13.39
N LEU A 894 1.64 23.52 -12.21
CA LEU A 894 0.21 23.76 -12.08
C LEU A 894 -0.19 25.11 -12.67
N HIS A 895 0.64 26.14 -12.49
CA HIS A 895 0.42 27.45 -13.08
C HIS A 895 0.39 27.37 -14.61
N GLU A 896 1.36 26.69 -15.24
CA GLU A 896 1.38 26.53 -16.70
C GLU A 896 0.17 25.74 -17.23
N LEU A 897 -0.27 24.68 -16.54
CA LEU A 897 -1.49 23.96 -16.90
C LEU A 897 -2.73 24.85 -16.80
N ASN A 898 -2.79 25.70 -15.77
CA ASN A 898 -3.88 26.66 -15.58
C ASN A 898 -3.92 27.69 -16.71
N GLU A 899 -2.76 28.22 -17.13
CA GLU A 899 -2.64 29.12 -18.28
C GLU A 899 -3.05 28.43 -19.60
N ALA A 900 -2.74 27.14 -19.74
CA ALA A 900 -3.20 26.30 -20.84
C ALA A 900 -4.72 25.99 -20.79
N GLY A 901 -5.43 26.48 -19.78
CA GLY A 901 -6.87 26.33 -19.65
C GLY A 901 -7.31 25.09 -18.88
N TYR A 902 -6.40 24.37 -18.23
CA TYR A 902 -6.68 23.21 -17.38
C TYR A 902 -6.58 23.60 -15.90
N PRO A 903 -7.67 24.02 -15.22
CA PRO A 903 -7.66 24.60 -13.86
C PRO A 903 -7.35 23.57 -12.75
N VAL A 904 -6.13 23.04 -12.73
CA VAL A 904 -5.60 22.15 -11.70
C VAL A 904 -5.22 22.95 -10.46
N ARG A 905 -5.64 22.49 -9.28
CA ARG A 905 -5.43 23.19 -8.01
C ARG A 905 -4.38 22.49 -7.15
N GLY A 906 -3.48 23.26 -6.53
CA GLY A 906 -2.43 22.73 -5.66
C GLY A 906 -2.96 21.91 -4.47
N GLU A 907 -4.14 22.28 -3.94
CA GLU A 907 -4.81 21.55 -2.86
C GLU A 907 -5.12 20.07 -3.22
N TRP A 908 -5.25 19.73 -4.51
CA TRP A 908 -5.49 18.35 -4.96
C TRP A 908 -4.25 17.44 -4.82
N PHE A 909 -3.07 18.02 -4.58
CA PHE A 909 -1.83 17.27 -4.38
C PHE A 909 -1.29 17.39 -2.95
N ALA A 910 -1.97 18.13 -2.05
CA ALA A 910 -1.60 18.19 -0.64
C ALA A 910 -1.51 16.80 0.03
N PRO A 911 -2.40 15.82 -0.26
CA PRO A 911 -2.22 14.45 0.23
C PRO A 911 -0.96 13.75 -0.29
N HIS A 912 -0.51 14.03 -1.53
CA HIS A 912 0.74 13.49 -2.07
C HIS A 912 1.95 14.09 -1.38
N PHE A 913 1.93 15.40 -1.10
CA PHE A 913 2.98 16.05 -0.32
C PHE A 913 3.06 15.51 1.10
N GLU A 914 1.94 15.27 1.78
CA GLU A 914 1.95 14.71 3.13
C GLU A 914 2.36 13.22 3.12
N PHE A 915 2.00 12.47 2.08
CA PHE A 915 2.47 11.09 1.90
C PHE A 915 3.97 11.01 1.61
N ARG A 916 4.54 11.95 0.83
CA ARG A 916 5.95 11.94 0.47
C ARG A 916 6.88 12.63 1.45
N PHE A 917 6.41 13.72 2.03
CA PHE A 917 7.15 14.57 2.94
C PHE A 917 6.36 14.72 4.26
N PRO A 918 6.09 13.61 4.97
CA PRO A 918 5.29 13.65 6.18
C PRO A 918 5.89 14.60 7.21
N LYS A 919 5.01 15.31 7.93
CA LYS A 919 5.42 16.17 9.03
C LYS A 919 5.90 15.34 10.22
N TYR A 920 7.10 15.63 10.72
CA TYR A 920 7.60 15.05 11.96
C TYR A 920 7.10 15.82 13.18
N GLY A 921 7.04 17.14 13.06
CA GLY A 921 6.53 17.98 14.14
C GLY A 921 6.76 19.46 13.89
N ASP A 922 6.36 20.25 14.88
CA ASP A 922 6.50 21.70 14.87
C ASP A 922 6.79 22.21 16.28
N PHE A 923 7.35 23.40 16.35
CA PHE A 923 7.53 24.15 17.58
C PHE A 923 7.38 25.65 17.30
N MET A 924 6.78 26.39 18.23
CA MET A 924 6.61 27.83 18.12
C MET A 924 7.10 28.53 19.38
N VAL A 925 7.92 29.57 19.20
CA VAL A 925 8.36 30.43 20.30
C VAL A 925 8.55 31.87 19.85
N LYS A 926 8.03 32.82 20.64
CA LYS A 926 8.13 34.27 20.36
C LYS A 926 7.70 34.68 18.93
N GLY A 927 6.69 34.00 18.37
CA GLY A 927 6.22 34.26 17.01
C GLY A 927 7.12 33.72 15.90
N ILE A 928 8.15 32.94 16.25
CA ILE A 928 8.97 32.16 15.31
C ILE A 928 8.43 30.74 15.32
N GLU A 929 8.00 30.27 14.17
CA GLU A 929 7.53 28.90 13.94
C GLU A 929 8.63 28.09 13.26
N LEU A 930 8.86 26.87 13.72
CA LEU A 930 9.74 25.88 13.11
C LEU A 930 8.91 24.64 12.78
N GLU A 931 8.92 24.22 11.51
CA GLU A 931 8.34 22.97 11.03
C GLU A 931 9.44 22.02 10.56
N LEU A 932 9.33 20.74 10.98
CA LEU A 932 10.20 19.65 10.55
C LEU A 932 9.40 18.71 9.64
N ARG A 933 9.91 18.49 8.43
CA ARG A 933 9.37 17.50 7.49
C ARG A 933 10.46 16.55 7.04
N GLN A 934 10.08 15.30 6.78
CA GLN A 934 10.95 14.40 6.04
C GLN A 934 11.35 15.05 4.71
N ALA A 935 12.62 14.93 4.34
CA ALA A 935 13.13 15.26 3.03
C ALA A 935 13.66 13.99 2.35
N LEU A 936 13.86 14.06 1.03
CA LEU A 936 14.39 12.93 0.28
C LEU A 936 15.90 12.82 0.47
N GLU A 937 16.40 11.60 0.42
CA GLU A 937 17.83 11.29 0.46
C GLU A 937 18.08 10.09 -0.46
N PRO A 938 18.99 10.20 -1.46
CA PRO A 938 19.29 9.08 -2.34
C PRO A 938 19.98 7.96 -1.57
N TRP A 939 19.52 6.73 -1.77
CA TRP A 939 20.22 5.56 -1.25
C TRP A 939 21.12 5.00 -2.34
N HIS A 940 22.40 4.84 -2.03
CA HIS A 940 23.36 4.38 -3.01
C HIS A 940 23.56 2.87 -2.90
N VAL A 941 23.57 2.20 -4.05
CA VAL A 941 24.06 0.82 -4.14
C VAL A 941 25.57 0.85 -3.93
N LEU A 942 26.05 0.07 -2.96
CA LEU A 942 27.47 -0.08 -2.62
C LEU A 942 28.21 -0.97 -3.62
N GLY A 943 29.54 -1.04 -3.44
CA GLY A 943 30.40 -1.93 -4.20
C GLY A 943 29.96 -3.40 -4.10
N GLU A 944 30.38 -4.18 -5.08
CA GLU A 944 30.12 -5.62 -5.14
C GLU A 944 30.78 -6.38 -4.00
N GLU A 945 30.00 -7.24 -3.33
CA GLU A 945 30.48 -8.17 -2.31
C GLU A 945 30.32 -9.62 -2.79
N GLY A 946 31.31 -10.47 -2.51
CA GLY A 946 31.24 -11.89 -2.83
C GLY A 946 30.34 -12.64 -1.85
N ALA A 947 29.32 -13.32 -2.34
CA ALA A 947 28.47 -14.23 -1.58
C ALA A 947 28.59 -15.66 -2.12
N ALA A 948 28.24 -16.66 -1.30
CA ALA A 948 28.19 -18.06 -1.75
C ALA A 948 27.16 -18.19 -2.89
N GLY A 949 27.64 -18.40 -4.13
CA GLY A 949 26.78 -18.56 -5.31
C GLY A 949 26.56 -17.29 -6.15
N GLY A 950 27.17 -16.14 -5.82
CA GLY A 950 27.07 -14.95 -6.68
C GLY A 950 27.63 -13.67 -6.06
N THR A 951 27.42 -12.56 -6.78
CA THR A 951 27.76 -11.22 -6.31
C THR A 951 26.50 -10.55 -5.77
N VAL A 952 26.59 -9.96 -4.58
CA VAL A 952 25.51 -9.15 -3.99
C VAL A 952 25.95 -7.70 -3.92
N ARG A 953 24.97 -6.78 -3.94
CA ARG A 953 25.22 -5.37 -3.73
C ARG A 953 24.27 -4.87 -2.65
N TYR A 954 24.82 -4.21 -1.64
CA TYR A 954 24.04 -3.66 -0.54
C TYR A 954 23.53 -2.25 -0.89
N VAL A 955 22.35 -1.87 -0.42
CA VAL A 955 21.83 -0.50 -0.55
C VAL A 955 22.04 0.22 0.77
N ASP A 956 22.80 1.31 0.76
CA ASP A 956 23.02 2.10 1.97
C ASP A 956 21.83 3.04 2.24
N SER A 957 20.93 2.59 3.11
CA SER A 957 19.78 3.37 3.63
C SER A 957 20.04 3.97 5.01
N SER A 958 21.30 4.10 5.41
CA SER A 958 21.69 4.61 6.74
C SER A 958 21.59 6.13 6.89
N LEU A 959 21.53 6.84 5.77
CA LEU A 959 21.43 8.29 5.71
C LEU A 959 19.99 8.73 5.50
N GLU A 960 19.62 9.78 6.22
CA GLU A 960 18.33 10.45 6.08
C GLU A 960 18.53 11.96 6.01
N ARG A 961 17.47 12.64 5.55
CA ARG A 961 17.41 14.09 5.48
C ARG A 961 16.11 14.60 6.07
N VAL A 962 16.20 15.71 6.80
CA VAL A 962 15.05 16.46 7.31
C VAL A 962 15.10 17.90 6.81
N GLN A 963 13.99 18.41 6.31
CA GLN A 963 13.82 19.83 6.01
C GLN A 963 13.36 20.56 7.25
N LEU A 964 13.95 21.73 7.48
CA LEU A 964 13.56 22.70 8.50
C LEU A 964 13.00 23.93 7.78
N LYS A 965 11.74 24.28 8.07
CA LYS A 965 11.12 25.51 7.58
C LYS A 965 10.82 26.43 8.76
N LEU A 966 11.27 27.69 8.67
CA LEU A 966 11.02 28.71 9.68
C LEU A 966 10.14 29.83 9.14
N GLY A 967 9.23 30.31 9.97
CA GLY A 967 8.45 31.53 9.74
C GLY A 967 8.67 32.54 10.87
N GLY A 968 8.66 33.85 10.55
CA GLY A 968 8.83 34.93 11.52
C GLY A 968 10.28 35.15 12.01
N LEU A 969 11.28 34.53 11.38
CA LEU A 969 12.68 34.61 11.81
C LEU A 969 13.32 35.96 11.46
N ALA A 970 13.97 36.59 12.44
CA ALA A 970 14.88 37.71 12.20
C ALA A 970 16.34 37.20 12.08
N PRO A 971 16.89 37.06 10.86
CA PRO A 971 18.16 36.35 10.61
C PRO A 971 19.39 37.05 11.23
N ASP A 972 19.34 38.37 11.46
CA ASP A 972 20.43 39.13 12.09
C ASP A 972 20.58 38.87 13.60
N ARG A 973 19.63 38.14 14.19
CA ARG A 973 19.59 37.87 15.64
C ARG A 973 19.47 36.40 15.96
N TYR A 974 18.66 35.67 15.21
CA TYR A 974 18.32 34.29 15.53
C TYR A 974 19.00 33.32 14.58
N VAL A 975 19.60 32.28 15.14
CA VAL A 975 20.21 31.18 14.40
C VAL A 975 19.56 29.88 14.85
N LEU A 976 19.21 29.04 13.89
CA LEU A 976 18.79 27.67 14.18
C LEU A 976 20.02 26.76 14.17
N THR A 977 20.20 25.96 15.21
CA THR A 977 21.25 24.93 15.26
C THR A 977 20.66 23.54 15.34
N CYS A 978 21.36 22.55 14.79
CA CYS A 978 21.11 21.13 15.01
C CYS A 978 22.34 20.51 15.69
N ASN A 979 22.16 19.89 16.85
CA ASN A 979 23.26 19.33 17.66
C ASN A 979 24.38 20.36 17.95
N GLY A 980 24.02 21.64 18.10
CA GLY A 980 24.94 22.75 18.33
C GLY A 980 25.53 23.37 17.05
N GLU A 981 25.39 22.72 15.89
CA GLU A 981 25.91 23.22 14.63
C GLU A 981 24.89 24.09 13.89
N PRO A 982 25.28 25.27 13.38
CA PRO A 982 24.38 26.19 12.69
C PRO A 982 23.87 25.62 11.37
N VAL A 983 22.55 25.62 11.17
CA VAL A 983 21.92 25.16 9.92
C VAL A 983 22.02 26.26 8.85
N PRO A 984 22.48 25.96 7.63
CA PRO A 984 22.59 26.95 6.55
C PRO A 984 21.22 27.26 5.94
N LEU A 985 20.46 28.13 6.62
CA LEU A 985 19.15 28.59 6.17
C LEU A 985 19.24 29.50 4.94
N GLN A 986 18.23 29.37 4.07
CA GLN A 986 18.08 30.11 2.83
C GLN A 986 16.70 30.76 2.79
N SER A 987 16.63 32.00 2.29
CA SER A 987 15.35 32.70 2.19
C SER A 987 14.48 32.08 1.11
N THR A 988 13.18 31.94 1.37
CA THR A 988 12.19 31.49 0.39
C THR A 988 11.71 32.64 -0.54
N GLY A 989 12.23 33.86 -0.34
CA GLY A 989 11.72 35.07 -0.98
C GLY A 989 10.59 35.75 -0.21
N ARG A 990 10.00 35.08 0.81
CA ARG A 990 9.04 35.70 1.75
C ARG A 990 9.78 36.25 2.97
N VAL A 991 9.41 37.45 3.40
CA VAL A 991 10.06 38.12 4.53
C VAL A 991 9.88 37.30 5.80
N GLY A 992 10.98 36.95 6.46
CA GLY A 992 11.00 36.17 7.69
C GLY A 992 10.79 34.66 7.49
N GLU A 993 10.69 34.18 6.25
CA GLU A 993 10.56 32.75 5.94
C GLU A 993 11.87 32.19 5.37
N PHE A 994 12.32 31.09 5.96
CA PHE A 994 13.58 30.44 5.62
C PHE A 994 13.43 28.93 5.57
N VAL A 995 14.25 28.28 4.74
CA VAL A 995 14.33 26.84 4.62
C VAL A 995 15.78 26.37 4.64
N GLY A 996 16.02 25.22 5.23
CA GLY A 996 17.30 24.50 5.15
C GLY A 996 17.09 23.04 5.45
N ALA A 997 18.17 22.26 5.45
CA ALA A 997 18.08 20.84 5.75
C ALA A 997 19.23 20.35 6.62
N VAL A 998 18.99 19.21 7.25
CA VAL A 998 20.01 18.44 7.97
C VAL A 998 20.06 17.05 7.36
N ARG A 999 21.25 16.66 6.90
CA ARG A 999 21.57 15.31 6.47
C ARG A 999 22.35 14.62 7.59
N TYR A 1000 21.93 13.42 7.96
CA TYR A 1000 22.47 12.75 9.14
C TYR A 1000 22.45 11.22 8.97
N ARG A 1001 23.36 10.54 9.67
CA ARG A 1001 23.30 9.08 9.85
C ARG A 1001 22.24 8.73 10.89
N ALA A 1002 21.19 8.03 10.46
CA ALA A 1002 20.04 7.65 11.25
C ALA A 1002 20.27 6.34 12.02
N TRP A 1003 20.96 5.38 11.41
CA TRP A 1003 21.36 4.10 12.00
C TRP A 1003 22.68 3.63 11.38
N GLN A 1004 23.32 2.57 11.90
CA GLN A 1004 24.65 2.14 11.44
C GLN A 1004 24.63 0.66 11.03
N PRO A 1005 24.47 0.36 9.73
CA PRO A 1005 24.60 -1.01 9.22
C PRO A 1005 26.05 -1.48 9.23
N ALA A 1006 26.24 -2.80 9.12
CA ALA A 1006 27.55 -3.41 8.94
C ALA A 1006 28.25 -2.94 7.65
N SER A 1007 27.47 -2.76 6.57
CA SER A 1007 27.93 -2.19 5.29
C SER A 1007 27.26 -0.83 5.06
N CYS A 1008 28.04 0.25 5.05
CA CYS A 1008 27.58 1.60 4.71
C CYS A 1008 28.74 2.48 4.21
N LEU A 1009 28.41 3.59 3.57
CA LEU A 1009 29.38 4.64 3.23
C LEU A 1009 29.92 5.26 4.52
N GLN A 1010 31.24 5.47 4.61
CA GLN A 1010 31.94 6.04 5.78
C GLN A 1010 31.59 5.34 7.12
N PRO A 1011 31.94 4.06 7.29
CA PRO A 1011 31.48 3.23 8.42
C PRO A 1011 31.98 3.67 9.80
N THR A 1012 32.98 4.57 9.87
CA THR A 1012 33.52 5.12 11.13
C THR A 1012 32.68 6.24 11.72
N ILE A 1013 31.72 6.78 10.97
CA ILE A 1013 30.84 7.86 11.43
C ILE A 1013 29.64 7.23 12.13
N GLY A 1014 29.42 7.57 13.40
CA GLY A 1014 28.33 7.02 14.21
C GLY A 1014 26.95 7.58 13.88
N VAL A 1015 25.95 7.15 14.64
CA VAL A 1015 24.57 7.67 14.57
C VAL A 1015 24.51 9.05 15.20
N HIS A 1016 23.79 10.00 14.58
CA HIS A 1016 23.68 11.39 15.07
C HIS A 1016 22.40 11.64 15.89
N ALA A 1017 21.48 10.67 15.94
CA ALA A 1017 20.24 10.78 16.69
C ALA A 1017 20.48 10.67 18.22
N PRO A 1018 19.71 11.38 19.06
CA PRO A 1018 18.63 12.31 18.68
C PRO A 1018 19.17 13.61 18.08
N LEU A 1019 18.39 14.18 17.15
CA LEU A 1019 18.65 15.52 16.63
C LEU A 1019 18.03 16.53 17.59
N VAL A 1020 18.85 17.45 18.09
CA VAL A 1020 18.43 18.54 18.98
C VAL A 1020 18.43 19.85 18.19
N PHE A 1021 17.26 20.44 18.02
CA PHE A 1021 17.10 21.72 17.33
C PHE A 1021 16.91 22.85 18.34
N ASP A 1022 17.77 23.85 18.28
CA ASP A 1022 17.77 25.01 19.16
C ASP A 1022 17.60 26.30 18.37
N LEU A 1023 16.62 27.12 18.75
CA LEU A 1023 16.50 28.48 18.23
C LEU A 1023 17.28 29.43 19.13
N VAL A 1024 18.50 29.78 18.73
CA VAL A 1024 19.45 30.55 19.55
C VAL A 1024 19.32 32.04 19.28
N ASP A 1025 19.12 32.81 20.35
CA ASP A 1025 19.28 34.26 20.34
C ASP A 1025 20.76 34.61 20.49
N THR A 1026 21.40 35.02 19.40
CA THR A 1026 22.85 35.30 19.37
C THR A 1026 23.23 36.51 20.23
N TRP A 1027 22.30 37.44 20.48
CA TRP A 1027 22.56 38.61 21.32
C TRP A 1027 22.56 38.26 22.80
N MET A 1028 21.67 37.34 23.21
CA MET A 1028 21.60 36.84 24.58
C MET A 1028 22.44 35.59 24.82
N GLN A 1029 22.98 34.99 23.75
CA GLN A 1029 23.73 33.73 23.77
C GLN A 1029 22.97 32.60 24.50
N ARG A 1030 21.69 32.40 24.18
CA ARG A 1030 20.87 31.33 24.78
C ARG A 1030 19.81 30.82 23.82
N SER A 1031 19.41 29.57 24.00
CA SER A 1031 18.24 29.02 23.34
C SER A 1031 16.97 29.74 23.83
N LEU A 1032 16.07 30.09 22.92
CA LEU A 1032 14.72 30.55 23.24
C LEU A 1032 13.78 29.36 23.48
N GLY A 1033 14.20 28.18 23.08
CA GLY A 1033 13.40 26.96 23.02
C GLY A 1033 13.81 26.14 21.79
N GLY A 1034 13.23 24.96 21.68
CA GLY A 1034 13.64 23.98 20.69
C GLY A 1034 12.91 22.66 20.83
N CYS A 1035 13.28 21.70 20.00
CA CYS A 1035 12.66 20.39 19.92
C CYS A 1035 13.70 19.30 19.69
N GLN A 1036 13.34 18.06 20.01
CA GLN A 1036 14.13 16.87 19.73
C GLN A 1036 13.41 15.95 18.76
N TYR A 1037 14.18 15.30 17.90
CA TYR A 1037 13.70 14.27 17.01
C TYR A 1037 14.56 13.01 17.14
N HIS A 1038 13.89 11.87 17.29
CA HIS A 1038 14.49 10.55 17.41
C HIS A 1038 14.23 9.72 16.14
N VAL A 1039 15.20 8.90 15.76
CA VAL A 1039 15.06 7.96 14.64
C VAL A 1039 14.30 6.70 15.08
N ALA A 1040 14.57 6.23 16.30
CA ALA A 1040 13.89 5.09 16.92
C ALA A 1040 13.13 5.55 18.17
N HIS A 1041 12.35 4.65 18.77
CA HIS A 1041 11.60 4.97 19.99
C HIS A 1041 12.56 5.41 21.11
N PRO A 1042 12.35 6.57 21.77
CA PRO A 1042 13.28 7.16 22.73
C PRO A 1042 13.53 6.28 23.96
N GLY A 1043 12.57 5.43 24.33
CA GLY A 1043 12.72 4.44 25.41
C GLY A 1043 13.56 3.20 25.04
N GLY A 1044 14.20 3.17 23.86
CA GLY A 1044 15.03 2.03 23.42
C GLY A 1044 14.24 0.82 22.92
N ARG A 1045 12.93 0.97 22.71
CA ARG A 1045 12.06 -0.07 22.14
C ARG A 1045 12.39 -0.25 20.66
N SER A 1046 12.79 -1.46 20.29
CA SER A 1046 12.85 -1.90 18.90
C SER A 1046 11.58 -2.68 18.59
N TYR A 1047 10.97 -2.42 17.44
CA TYR A 1047 9.83 -3.21 16.97
C TYR A 1047 10.35 -4.29 16.04
N ASP A 1048 9.98 -5.54 16.29
CA ASP A 1048 10.33 -6.67 15.43
C ASP A 1048 9.31 -6.87 14.29
N SER A 1049 8.17 -6.18 14.36
CA SER A 1049 7.09 -6.26 13.37
C SER A 1049 6.77 -4.90 12.76
N PHE A 1050 6.25 -4.95 11.53
CA PHE A 1050 5.63 -3.78 10.91
C PHE A 1050 4.35 -3.36 11.67
N PRO A 1051 3.97 -2.08 11.60
CA PRO A 1051 2.69 -1.62 12.14
C PRO A 1051 1.50 -2.38 11.54
N VAL A 1052 0.54 -2.78 12.38
CA VAL A 1052 -0.65 -3.53 11.93
C VAL A 1052 -1.68 -2.66 11.22
N ASN A 1053 -1.64 -1.33 11.43
CA ASN A 1053 -2.54 -0.36 10.79
C ASN A 1053 -1.96 1.07 10.81
N ALA A 1054 -2.66 1.99 10.16
CA ALA A 1054 -2.27 3.39 10.07
C ALA A 1054 -2.22 4.13 11.43
N TYR A 1055 -3.06 3.75 12.40
CA TYR A 1055 -3.05 4.34 13.75
C TYR A 1055 -1.79 3.98 14.53
N GLU A 1056 -1.38 2.71 14.50
CA GLU A 1056 -0.11 2.31 15.10
C GLU A 1056 1.06 2.99 14.40
N ALA A 1057 1.08 2.99 13.05
CA ALA A 1057 2.13 3.64 12.28
C ALA A 1057 2.26 5.13 12.63
N GLU A 1058 1.13 5.84 12.73
CA GLU A 1058 1.10 7.23 13.18
C GLU A 1058 1.62 7.42 14.60
N SER A 1059 1.17 6.58 15.54
CA SER A 1059 1.61 6.66 16.94
C SER A 1059 3.14 6.47 17.06
N ARG A 1060 3.73 5.54 16.30
CA ARG A 1060 5.19 5.31 16.27
C ARG A 1060 5.94 6.55 15.74
N ARG A 1061 5.39 7.24 14.73
CA ARG A 1061 5.97 8.50 14.21
C ARG A 1061 5.88 9.64 15.22
N LEU A 1062 4.74 9.81 15.88
CA LEU A 1062 4.53 10.90 16.85
C LEU A 1062 5.37 10.73 18.11
N ALA A 1063 5.58 9.48 18.56
CA ALA A 1063 6.43 9.17 19.73
C ALA A 1063 7.91 9.58 19.55
N ARG A 1064 8.35 9.85 18.31
CA ARG A 1064 9.72 10.22 17.96
C ARG A 1064 10.00 11.72 18.00
N PHE A 1065 8.99 12.58 18.19
CA PHE A 1065 9.16 14.02 18.17
C PHE A 1065 8.74 14.68 19.48
N PHE A 1066 9.65 15.43 20.09
CA PHE A 1066 9.43 16.12 21.35
C PHE A 1066 9.52 17.64 21.19
N ARG A 1067 8.50 18.37 21.62
CA ARG A 1067 8.47 19.85 21.70
C ARG A 1067 9.24 20.40 22.92
N LEU A 1068 10.23 19.65 23.38
CA LEU A 1068 11.05 19.90 24.56
C LEU A 1068 12.47 19.37 24.33
N GLY A 1069 13.36 19.56 25.30
CA GLY A 1069 14.73 19.06 25.23
C GLY A 1069 15.73 19.97 24.50
N HIS A 1070 15.42 21.26 24.40
CA HIS A 1070 16.36 22.29 23.94
C HIS A 1070 17.55 22.45 24.90
N SER A 1071 18.68 22.93 24.40
CA SER A 1071 19.92 23.04 25.15
C SER A 1071 19.83 24.14 26.24
N PRO A 1072 20.08 23.82 27.52
CA PRO A 1072 20.04 24.81 28.60
C PRO A 1072 21.33 25.65 28.66
N GLY A 1073 21.24 26.82 29.28
CA GLY A 1073 22.41 27.65 29.58
C GLY A 1073 22.84 28.58 28.44
N LYS A 1074 24.12 29.00 28.48
CA LYS A 1074 24.69 29.88 27.46
C LYS A 1074 25.18 29.06 26.26
N LEU A 1075 24.82 29.49 25.06
CA LEU A 1075 25.21 28.88 23.79
C LEU A 1075 25.95 29.90 22.92
N GLN A 1076 27.19 29.59 22.55
CA GLN A 1076 27.94 30.33 21.54
C GLN A 1076 27.86 29.55 20.24
N VAL A 1077 27.33 30.18 19.20
CA VAL A 1077 27.07 29.54 17.91
C VAL A 1077 27.96 30.21 16.86
N ALA A 1078 28.63 29.39 16.06
CA ALA A 1078 29.42 29.86 14.92
C ALA A 1078 28.52 30.36 13.78
N GLN A 1079 29.10 31.03 12.80
CA GLN A 1079 28.38 31.35 11.56
C GLN A 1079 28.12 30.05 10.76
N PRO A 1080 26.96 29.91 10.11
CA PRO A 1080 26.66 28.74 9.27
C PRO A 1080 27.69 28.59 8.15
N GLN A 1081 28.31 27.41 8.08
CA GLN A 1081 29.19 27.06 6.97
C GLN A 1081 28.35 26.56 5.80
N ARG A 1082 28.60 27.09 4.59
CA ARG A 1082 27.93 26.67 3.36
C ARG A 1082 28.90 25.85 2.53
N SER A 1083 28.50 24.63 2.17
CA SER A 1083 29.25 23.78 1.24
C SER A 1083 28.97 24.23 -0.19
N ASP A 1084 29.97 24.19 -1.07
CA ASP A 1084 29.78 24.50 -2.50
C ASP A 1084 28.79 23.52 -3.16
N GLU A 1085 28.86 22.24 -2.76
CA GLU A 1085 27.99 21.18 -3.30
C GLU A 1085 26.61 21.07 -2.64
N LEU A 1086 26.48 21.53 -1.38
CA LEU A 1086 25.26 21.41 -0.58
C LEU A 1086 25.03 22.70 0.22
N PRO A 1087 24.80 23.85 -0.45
CA PRO A 1087 24.72 25.16 0.20
C PRO A 1087 23.51 25.34 1.13
N MET A 1088 22.50 24.47 1.07
CA MET A 1088 21.27 24.54 1.87
C MET A 1088 21.19 23.44 2.95
N THR A 1089 22.14 22.52 2.98
CA THR A 1089 22.11 21.34 3.86
C THR A 1089 23.32 21.28 4.79
N LEU A 1090 23.04 21.18 6.09
CA LEU A 1090 24.04 20.79 7.09
C LEU A 1090 24.22 19.28 7.04
N ASP A 1091 25.39 18.81 6.58
CA ASP A 1091 25.76 17.38 6.63
C ASP A 1091 26.51 17.09 7.93
N LEU A 1092 25.81 16.51 8.91
CA LEU A 1092 26.38 16.25 10.24
C LEU A 1092 27.57 15.29 10.20
N ARG A 1093 27.76 14.53 9.12
CA ARG A 1093 28.91 13.62 8.96
C ARG A 1093 30.26 14.34 8.86
N ARG A 1094 30.25 15.67 8.71
CA ARG A 1094 31.46 16.51 8.69
C ARG A 1094 31.81 17.08 10.06
N HIS A 1095 31.01 16.81 11.08
CA HIS A 1095 31.13 17.30 12.46
C HIS A 1095 31.13 16.10 13.42
#